data_AF-A0A9D9MNV9-F1
#
_entry.id   AF-A0A9D9MNV9-F1
#
_cell.length_a   1.000
_cell.length_b   1.000
_cell.length_c   1.000
_cell.angle_alpha   90.00
_cell.angle_beta   90.00
_cell.angle_gamma   90.00
#
_symmetry.space_group_name_H-M   'P 1'
#
loop_
_entity.id
_entity.type
_entity.pdbx_description
1 polymer ?
#
loop_
_entity_poly.entity_id
_entity_poly.type
_entity_poly.pdbx_seq_one_letter_code
_entity_poly.pdbx_strand_id
1 'polypeptide(L)'
;MEALKLAIQNAVTTGFVDDQFESFSDYRPSILTNEPILNEKVLSTLLDELRTCESFFLSVAFITSGGVASLFGALLDLEAKEKPIKGKILVSEYLNFTEPEALRKLMQLTNVELKIATNSDFHSKGFLFTHKSYYTIIIGSSNITHGALTKNKEWNLKVTAHKDSELFKNTIIEFENVFHQAQDVTSEYLEKYSFVYNSERKLRQGLRNAILPVNDKMIQPNEMQIQAIENLNKLRKAGKDKALLVSATGTGKTYLSAFDIAQVNPKRMLFLVHRKNIAQKAMESYATILSNKKDLGLYSGSTKSMNADYIFSTVQTFSRDEHLDKFNPDYFDYIVIDETHRASANSYQKIMNHFKPKFLLGMTATPERTDGLDIFALFDYNIASEIRLHDALANDMLVPFHYYGISDIVVDGKSLDESATVNELNRIDRVNHIIQNINLFGTDDGVKRGLIFCSRQEECIFLSHEFNMRGLRTIALTGNSSEDERSRAIDLLETDDLEIKLDYIFTVDIFNEGIDIPRVNQIVMLRPTQSAIVFVQQLGRGLRKREGKSYVTVIDFIGNYQNNFLVPIALFGDKTYIKDNLRKLVHRPEKSIIGASTIYFDRIVKEKIFHSIDTGKLQEKRRLVEDYKILKGKIGRVPTMIDFLEHGERDPFQYIVHYNSYYAYLLGMKESISPISEFEDQLITFLSKEILNPVRFLEIHLMKTILNRGQISLVEFQELYLKETSISLEKETLNHALHVMNGLFHTISVNKELVKIGSHRNYDIVFKENDVLKIGRTLSDLIEKADIKSYLLDLCEYSFRTMKINEPGFANNDFILNSRYSRKDVFRILQWEVNPVALNVGGYMVRKNKADCAIFVNYHKDEGISASTKYHDRFISRNELIWMTKNKRYFSSADVISILSQKEHGMRMPLFVKKNNAEGEEFYYLGNSKVLKETAVEISIYNDSGKSIPLVEMNLILENPVEKSLYDYLVNSD
;
A
#
# COMPACT_ATOMS: atom_id res chain seq x y z
N MET A 1 23.50 20.49 24.39
CA MET A 1 23.18 19.58 25.52
C MET A 1 22.05 20.13 26.39
N GLU A 2 22.09 21.40 26.81
CA GLU A 2 20.99 22.02 27.59
C GLU A 2 19.66 22.08 26.82
N ALA A 3 19.69 22.36 25.51
CA ALA A 3 18.49 22.38 24.67
C ALA A 3 17.68 21.07 24.69
N LEU A 4 18.35 19.91 24.76
CA LEU A 4 17.65 18.62 24.83
C LEU A 4 17.03 18.38 26.20
N LYS A 5 17.72 18.77 27.30
CA LYS A 5 17.15 18.67 28.65
C LYS A 5 15.89 19.53 28.75
N LEU A 6 15.92 20.74 28.21
CA LEU A 6 14.75 21.61 28.14
C LEU A 6 13.64 21.01 27.26
N ALA A 7 13.97 20.47 26.09
CA ALA A 7 13.00 19.81 25.22
C ALA A 7 12.29 18.63 25.90
N ILE A 8 13.03 17.79 26.64
CA ILE A 8 12.47 16.68 27.43
C ILE A 8 11.64 17.22 28.59
N GLN A 9 12.09 18.25 29.31
CA GLN A 9 11.32 18.89 30.39
C GLN A 9 9.98 19.40 29.88
N ASN A 10 9.97 20.13 28.76
CA ASN A 10 8.75 20.61 28.12
C ASN A 10 7.83 19.44 27.73
N ALA A 11 8.40 18.37 27.17
CA ALA A 11 7.62 17.20 26.77
C ALA A 11 7.05 16.42 27.95
N VAL A 12 7.76 16.36 29.07
CA VAL A 12 7.29 15.81 30.36
C VAL A 12 6.16 16.68 30.91
N THR A 13 6.30 18.01 30.90
CA THR A 13 5.22 18.93 31.27
C THR A 13 3.97 18.65 30.43
N THR A 14 4.12 18.52 29.10
CA THR A 14 2.97 18.21 28.25
C THR A 14 2.33 16.86 28.56
N GLY A 15 3.13 15.80 28.71
CA GLY A 15 2.63 14.44 28.89
C GLY A 15 2.11 14.11 30.29
N PHE A 16 2.63 14.77 31.33
CA PHE A 16 2.32 14.45 32.73
C PHE A 16 1.62 15.56 33.50
N VAL A 17 1.62 16.81 33.01
CA VAL A 17 1.13 17.98 33.75
C VAL A 17 0.02 18.72 33.01
N ASP A 18 0.23 19.12 31.75
CA ASP A 18 -0.68 19.99 30.99
C ASP A 18 -0.64 19.67 29.47
N ASP A 19 -1.70 19.07 28.94
CA ASP A 19 -1.77 18.65 27.53
C ASP A 19 -1.76 19.82 26.53
N GLN A 20 -2.08 21.04 26.97
CA GLN A 20 -2.04 22.26 26.16
C GLN A 20 -0.63 22.88 26.10
N PHE A 21 0.31 22.41 26.92
CA PHE A 21 1.66 22.95 26.95
C PHE A 21 2.43 22.58 25.67
N GLU A 22 3.05 23.57 25.03
CA GLU A 22 3.74 23.39 23.75
C GLU A 22 5.10 22.69 23.94
N SER A 23 5.28 21.55 23.26
CA SER A 23 6.53 20.77 23.30
C SER A 23 6.72 19.91 22.06
N PHE A 24 7.92 19.34 21.88
CA PHE A 24 8.19 18.44 20.75
C PHE A 24 7.57 17.06 20.97
N SER A 25 6.71 16.65 20.04
CA SER A 25 5.97 15.38 20.11
C SER A 25 6.87 14.14 20.22
N ASP A 26 8.06 14.17 19.62
CA ASP A 26 9.02 13.05 19.66
C ASP A 26 9.49 12.68 21.06
N TYR A 27 9.51 13.65 21.97
CA TYR A 27 9.98 13.45 23.33
C TYR A 27 8.83 13.27 24.32
N ARG A 28 7.58 13.41 23.86
CA ARG A 28 6.41 13.29 24.73
C ARG A 28 6.23 11.84 25.17
N PRO A 29 5.95 11.61 26.46
CA PRO A 29 5.42 10.34 26.93
C PRO A 29 4.16 9.98 26.14
N SER A 30 4.01 8.71 25.79
CA SER A 30 2.85 8.24 25.04
C SER A 30 2.45 6.83 25.43
N ILE A 31 1.15 6.54 25.34
CA ILE A 31 0.62 5.18 25.46
C ILE A 31 0.61 4.56 24.07
N LEU A 32 1.27 3.41 23.94
CA LEU A 32 1.26 2.60 22.73
C LEU A 32 0.25 1.47 22.88
N THR A 33 -0.72 1.44 21.98
CA THR A 33 -1.73 0.38 21.89
C THR A 33 -1.80 -0.17 20.47
N ASN A 34 -2.51 -1.27 20.27
CA ASN A 34 -2.93 -1.69 18.94
C ASN A 34 -4.37 -1.21 18.71
N GLU A 35 -4.55 -0.27 17.77
CA GLU A 35 -5.87 0.18 17.34
C GLU A 35 -6.15 -0.14 15.86
N PRO A 36 -6.98 -1.17 15.58
CA PRO A 36 -7.27 -1.59 14.21
C PRO A 36 -7.89 -0.49 13.33
N ILE A 37 -8.74 0.37 13.90
CA ILE A 37 -9.45 1.42 13.14
C ILE A 37 -8.48 2.51 12.67
N LEU A 38 -7.54 2.90 13.53
CA LEU A 38 -6.50 3.90 13.22
C LEU A 38 -5.26 3.27 12.58
N ASN A 39 -5.24 1.94 12.43
CA ASN A 39 -4.09 1.11 12.07
C ASN A 39 -2.82 1.40 12.90
N GLU A 40 -3.01 1.79 14.16
CA GLU A 40 -1.91 2.01 15.10
C GLU A 40 -1.46 0.68 15.68
N LYS A 41 -0.14 0.43 15.72
CA LYS A 41 0.43 -0.83 16.20
C LYS A 41 1.67 -0.57 17.04
N VAL A 42 1.84 -1.36 18.10
CA VAL A 42 3.08 -1.40 18.88
C VAL A 42 4.27 -1.72 17.96
N LEU A 43 4.09 -2.65 17.02
CA LEU A 43 5.08 -3.00 15.99
C LEU A 43 5.64 -1.77 15.25
N SER A 44 4.77 -0.85 14.85
CA SER A 44 5.16 0.31 14.04
C SER A 44 6.15 1.21 14.79
N THR A 45 5.90 1.42 16.08
CA THR A 45 6.80 2.16 16.96
C THR A 45 8.10 1.42 17.18
N LEU A 46 8.08 0.11 17.44
CA LEU A 46 9.31 -0.67 17.62
C LEU A 46 10.21 -0.64 16.38
N LEU A 47 9.64 -0.77 15.18
CA LEU A 47 10.38 -0.65 13.93
C LEU A 47 10.96 0.76 13.75
N ASP A 48 10.22 1.81 14.11
CA ASP A 48 10.71 3.19 14.07
C ASP A 48 11.86 3.46 15.04
N GLU A 49 11.83 2.87 16.24
CA GLU A 49 12.92 2.98 17.21
C GLU A 49 14.14 2.20 16.73
N LEU A 50 13.98 0.95 16.27
CA LEU A 50 15.05 0.13 15.71
C LEU A 50 15.78 0.83 14.55
N ARG A 51 15.06 1.46 13.61
CA ARG A 51 15.67 2.17 12.47
C ARG A 51 16.65 3.26 12.90
N THR A 52 16.38 3.91 14.04
CA THR A 52 17.07 5.13 14.49
C THR A 52 17.95 4.96 15.72
N CYS A 53 18.04 3.75 16.30
CA CYS A 53 18.85 3.51 17.48
C CYS A 53 20.36 3.39 17.15
N GLU A 54 21.21 3.52 18.17
CA GLU A 54 22.65 3.20 18.14
C GLU A 54 22.94 1.85 18.84
N SER A 55 22.04 1.41 19.72
CA SER A 55 21.97 0.06 20.29
C SER A 55 20.57 -0.20 20.86
N PHE A 56 20.23 -1.46 21.09
CA PHE A 56 18.93 -1.87 21.64
C PHE A 56 19.04 -2.99 22.67
N PHE A 57 18.11 -3.00 23.63
CA PHE A 57 18.00 -4.02 24.67
C PHE A 57 16.54 -4.45 24.77
N LEU A 58 16.24 -5.71 24.45
CA LEU A 58 14.88 -6.25 24.48
C LEU A 58 14.81 -7.27 25.61
N SER A 59 13.86 -7.09 26.52
CA SER A 59 13.65 -7.92 27.71
C SER A 59 12.19 -8.35 27.74
N VAL A 60 11.90 -9.57 27.29
CA VAL A 60 10.51 -10.04 27.17
C VAL A 60 10.34 -11.44 27.72
N ALA A 61 9.23 -11.70 28.39
CA ALA A 61 8.96 -12.99 29.02
C ALA A 61 9.00 -14.15 28.02
N PHE A 62 8.42 -13.96 26.83
CA PHE A 62 8.45 -14.97 25.78
C PHE A 62 8.40 -14.37 24.37
N ILE A 63 8.86 -15.17 23.40
CA ILE A 63 8.88 -14.82 21.99
C ILE A 63 8.26 -15.93 21.14
N THR A 64 7.67 -15.54 20.01
CA THR A 64 7.14 -16.49 19.01
C THR A 64 7.79 -16.25 17.66
N SER A 65 7.80 -17.27 16.80
CA SER A 65 8.36 -17.24 15.45
C SER A 65 7.76 -16.11 14.62
N GLY A 66 6.44 -15.90 14.69
CA GLY A 66 5.75 -14.81 13.98
C GLY A 66 6.05 -13.42 14.54
N GLY A 67 6.29 -13.31 15.85
CA GLY A 67 6.74 -12.06 16.47
C GLY A 67 8.14 -11.67 16.01
N VAL A 68 9.07 -12.63 16.05
CA VAL A 68 10.46 -12.42 15.58
C VAL A 68 10.48 -12.11 14.08
N ALA A 69 9.73 -12.85 13.26
CA ALA A 69 9.65 -12.63 11.82
C ALA A 69 9.21 -11.20 11.46
N SER A 70 8.38 -10.58 12.30
CA SER A 70 7.91 -9.19 12.13
C SER A 70 9.01 -8.13 12.35
N LEU A 71 10.01 -8.44 13.18
CA LEU A 71 11.14 -7.54 13.48
C LEU A 71 12.41 -7.90 12.69
N PHE A 72 12.48 -9.12 12.16
CA PHE A 72 13.70 -9.70 11.63
C PHE A 72 14.36 -8.87 10.52
N GLY A 73 13.57 -8.33 9.59
CA GLY A 73 14.10 -7.46 8.54
C GLY A 73 14.77 -6.20 9.07
N ALA A 74 14.21 -5.58 10.12
CA ALA A 74 14.84 -4.42 10.76
C ALA A 74 16.13 -4.80 11.49
N LEU A 75 16.18 -5.98 12.12
CA LEU A 75 17.39 -6.47 12.77
C LEU A 75 18.51 -6.77 11.76
N LEU A 76 18.16 -7.32 10.59
CA LEU A 76 19.08 -7.51 9.46
C LEU A 76 19.60 -6.18 8.92
N ASP A 77 18.72 -5.18 8.75
CA ASP A 77 19.16 -3.83 8.32
C ASP A 77 20.17 -3.22 9.30
N LEU A 78 20.04 -3.50 10.60
CA LEU A 78 20.98 -3.04 11.64
C LEU A 78 22.32 -3.78 11.60
N GLU A 79 22.32 -5.06 11.23
CA GLU A 79 23.52 -5.86 11.02
C GLU A 79 24.28 -5.39 9.77
N ALA A 80 23.55 -5.07 8.70
CA ALA A 80 24.11 -4.71 7.39
C ALA A 80 24.69 -3.28 7.32
N LYS A 81 24.55 -2.45 8.37
CA LYS A 81 25.17 -1.11 8.39
C LYS A 81 26.69 -1.21 8.39
N GLU A 82 27.37 -0.22 7.80
CA GLU A 82 28.85 -0.12 7.80
C GLU A 82 29.48 -0.34 9.19
N LYS A 83 28.79 0.18 10.22
CA LYS A 83 29.03 -0.16 11.62
C LYS A 83 27.79 -0.91 12.13
N PRO A 84 27.85 -2.24 12.26
CA PRO A 84 26.72 -3.04 12.74
C PRO A 84 26.26 -2.53 14.10
N ILE A 85 24.96 -2.26 14.22
CA ILE A 85 24.36 -1.84 15.48
C ILE A 85 24.10 -3.09 16.31
N LYS A 86 24.76 -3.16 17.48
CA LYS A 86 24.66 -4.28 18.41
C LYS A 86 23.43 -4.14 19.31
N GLY A 87 22.83 -5.27 19.66
CA GLY A 87 21.78 -5.32 20.66
C GLY A 87 21.79 -6.60 21.49
N LYS A 88 21.08 -6.55 22.61
CA LYS A 88 20.92 -7.66 23.55
C LYS A 88 19.45 -8.07 23.60
N ILE A 89 19.17 -9.36 23.50
CA ILE A 89 17.84 -9.92 23.64
C ILE A 89 17.83 -10.92 24.79
N LEU A 90 17.01 -10.61 25.80
CA LEU A 90 16.75 -11.45 26.95
C LEU A 90 15.33 -12.01 26.87
N VAL A 91 15.23 -13.33 26.92
CA VAL A 91 13.96 -14.06 26.99
C VAL A 91 13.90 -14.96 28.20
N SER A 92 12.82 -15.72 28.41
CA SER A 92 12.72 -16.68 29.52
C SER A 92 12.13 -18.03 29.11
N GLU A 93 12.45 -19.05 29.92
CA GLU A 93 11.80 -20.37 29.93
C GLU A 93 10.45 -20.34 30.66
N TYR A 94 10.01 -19.21 31.22
CA TYR A 94 8.76 -19.09 31.95
C TYR A 94 7.58 -19.69 31.16
N LEU A 95 6.90 -20.67 31.77
CA LEU A 95 5.80 -21.46 31.18
C LEU A 95 6.15 -22.21 29.88
N ASN A 96 7.43 -22.26 29.49
CA ASN A 96 7.92 -22.84 28.25
C ASN A 96 7.13 -22.35 27.01
N PHE A 97 6.87 -21.04 26.95
CA PHE A 97 6.14 -20.40 25.84
C PHE A 97 7.06 -19.85 24.74
N THR A 98 8.34 -19.65 25.03
CA THR A 98 9.32 -19.21 24.04
C THR A 98 9.48 -20.27 22.95
N GLU A 99 9.22 -19.91 21.69
CA GLU A 99 9.28 -20.86 20.59
C GLU A 99 10.74 -21.15 20.17
N PRO A 100 11.17 -22.43 20.07
CA PRO A 100 12.54 -22.75 19.66
C PRO A 100 12.92 -22.20 18.28
N GLU A 101 11.99 -22.19 17.32
CA GLU A 101 12.25 -21.60 16.00
C GLU A 101 12.50 -20.09 16.06
N ALA A 102 11.86 -19.39 17.00
CA ALA A 102 12.10 -17.96 17.19
C ALA A 102 13.54 -17.70 17.67
N LEU A 103 14.03 -18.54 18.60
CA LEU A 103 15.42 -18.51 19.05
C LEU A 103 16.39 -18.85 17.92
N ARG A 104 16.13 -19.92 17.16
CA ARG A 104 16.94 -20.31 16.01
C ARG A 104 17.07 -19.18 15.00
N LYS A 105 15.99 -18.45 14.75
CA LYS A 105 15.97 -17.30 13.85
C LYS A 105 16.84 -16.15 14.37
N LEU A 106 16.72 -15.80 15.65
CA LEU A 106 17.56 -14.76 16.26
C LEU A 106 19.05 -15.13 16.33
N MET A 107 19.39 -16.40 16.56
CA MET A 107 20.78 -16.88 16.57
C MET A 107 21.52 -16.72 15.24
N GLN A 108 20.81 -16.50 14.14
CA GLN A 108 21.45 -16.25 12.83
C GLN A 108 22.06 -14.86 12.73
N LEU A 109 21.67 -13.93 13.62
CA LEU A 109 22.12 -12.53 13.61
C LEU A 109 23.40 -12.38 14.43
N THR A 110 24.47 -11.87 13.81
CA THR A 110 25.76 -11.65 14.45
C THR A 110 25.81 -10.39 15.32
N ASN A 111 24.88 -9.47 15.11
CA ASN A 111 24.75 -8.23 15.88
C ASN A 111 23.88 -8.39 17.15
N VAL A 112 23.32 -9.58 17.40
CA VAL A 112 22.43 -9.86 18.55
C VAL A 112 23.12 -10.79 19.54
N GLU A 113 23.22 -10.37 20.80
CA GLU A 113 23.56 -11.24 21.91
C GLU A 113 22.26 -11.78 22.53
N LEU A 114 22.00 -13.08 22.33
CA LEU A 114 20.77 -13.75 22.76
C LEU A 114 20.99 -14.59 24.01
N LYS A 115 20.24 -14.29 25.07
CA LYS A 115 20.24 -15.06 26.32
C LYS A 115 18.84 -15.39 26.79
N ILE A 116 18.75 -16.46 27.58
CA ILE A 116 17.51 -16.95 28.18
C ILE A 116 17.64 -17.07 29.69
N ALA A 117 16.73 -16.42 30.40
CA ALA A 117 16.57 -16.57 31.83
C ALA A 117 15.90 -17.90 32.14
N THR A 118 16.58 -18.76 32.88
CA THR A 118 16.08 -20.06 33.36
C THR A 118 15.42 -19.95 34.74
N ASN A 119 15.41 -18.74 35.33
CA ASN A 119 14.74 -18.46 36.60
C ASN A 119 13.22 -18.34 36.42
N SER A 120 12.43 -18.93 37.33
CA SER A 120 10.98 -19.14 37.17
C SER A 120 10.13 -17.87 37.27
N ASP A 121 10.70 -16.74 37.69
CA ASP A 121 9.92 -15.53 38.03
C ASP A 121 10.10 -14.40 37.00
N PHE A 122 10.84 -14.65 35.91
CA PHE A 122 11.08 -13.64 34.89
C PHE A 122 9.86 -13.42 34.00
N HIS A 123 9.24 -12.24 34.12
CA HIS A 123 8.07 -11.85 33.32
C HIS A 123 8.14 -10.39 32.82
N SER A 124 9.35 -9.82 32.72
CA SER A 124 9.56 -8.46 32.23
C SER A 124 9.15 -8.31 30.76
N LYS A 125 8.79 -7.07 30.38
CA LYS A 125 8.38 -6.66 29.04
C LYS A 125 8.84 -5.22 28.81
N GLY A 126 10.07 -5.10 28.38
CA GLY A 126 10.78 -3.84 28.18
C GLY A 126 11.52 -3.83 26.85
N PHE A 127 11.38 -2.73 26.12
CA PHE A 127 12.13 -2.44 24.91
C PHE A 127 12.88 -1.13 25.15
N LEU A 128 14.21 -1.19 25.09
CA LEU A 128 15.07 -0.05 25.32
C LEU A 128 15.89 0.24 24.07
N PHE A 129 15.97 1.51 23.71
CA PHE A 129 16.73 1.98 22.56
C PHE A 129 17.62 3.14 22.98
N THR A 130 18.87 3.10 22.55
CA THR A 130 19.81 4.21 22.71
C THR A 130 19.85 5.01 21.42
N HIS A 131 19.90 6.33 21.52
CA HIS A 131 20.12 7.23 20.39
C HIS A 131 21.28 8.16 20.72
N LYS A 132 21.75 8.89 19.71
CA LYS A 132 22.90 9.80 19.82
C LYS A 132 22.83 10.77 21.00
N SER A 133 21.64 11.22 21.39
CA SER A 133 21.46 12.24 22.42
C SER A 133 20.44 11.89 23.52
N TYR A 134 19.57 10.91 23.30
CA TYR A 134 18.51 10.49 24.21
C TYR A 134 18.30 8.98 24.16
N TYR A 135 17.40 8.47 25.00
CA TYR A 135 17.03 7.07 25.10
C TYR A 135 15.52 6.94 25.05
N THR A 136 15.05 5.85 24.45
CA THR A 136 13.64 5.48 24.46
C THR A 136 13.46 4.26 25.34
N ILE A 137 12.49 4.30 26.25
CA ILE A 137 12.10 3.17 27.10
C ILE A 137 10.62 2.90 26.84
N ILE A 138 10.32 1.66 26.45
CA ILE A 138 8.95 1.18 26.27
C ILE A 138 8.73 0.02 27.23
N ILE A 139 7.83 0.17 28.20
CA ILE A 139 7.50 -0.86 29.20
C ILE A 139 6.00 -1.08 29.22
N GLY A 140 5.56 -2.34 29.29
CA GLY A 140 4.12 -2.63 29.27
C GLY A 140 3.77 -4.09 29.29
N SER A 141 2.70 -4.44 28.56
CA SER A 141 2.16 -5.80 28.49
C SER A 141 2.63 -6.58 27.25
N SER A 142 3.34 -5.96 26.31
CA SER A 142 3.68 -6.59 25.03
C SER A 142 4.88 -7.52 25.11
N ASN A 143 4.69 -8.76 24.70
CA ASN A 143 5.76 -9.70 24.35
C ASN A 143 6.10 -9.60 22.84
N ILE A 144 7.21 -10.22 22.39
CA ILE A 144 7.51 -10.33 20.95
C ILE A 144 6.67 -11.48 20.37
N THR A 145 5.37 -11.23 20.28
CA THR A 145 4.42 -12.12 19.63
C THR A 145 3.61 -11.41 18.58
N HIS A 146 3.20 -12.16 17.58
CA HIS A 146 2.44 -11.64 16.45
C HIS A 146 1.17 -10.89 16.91
N GLY A 147 0.43 -11.47 17.85
CA GLY A 147 -0.76 -10.85 18.44
C GLY A 147 -0.45 -9.60 19.26
N ALA A 148 0.50 -9.66 20.21
CA ALA A 148 0.83 -8.53 21.07
C ALA A 148 1.36 -7.32 20.29
N LEU A 149 2.12 -7.54 19.22
CA LEU A 149 2.69 -6.44 18.46
C LEU A 149 1.71 -5.76 17.49
N THR A 150 0.57 -6.38 17.18
CA THR A 150 -0.28 -5.91 16.07
C THR A 150 -1.79 -5.92 16.31
N LYS A 151 -2.32 -6.77 17.20
CA LYS A 151 -3.77 -7.04 17.28
C LYS A 151 -4.33 -7.00 18.69
N ASN A 152 -3.65 -7.61 19.65
CA ASN A 152 -4.12 -7.69 21.02
C ASN A 152 -4.25 -6.29 21.61
N LYS A 153 -5.21 -6.09 22.52
CA LYS A 153 -5.25 -4.86 23.32
C LYS A 153 -4.08 -4.90 24.30
N GLU A 154 -3.04 -4.13 23.97
CA GLU A 154 -1.83 -3.97 24.77
C GLU A 154 -1.74 -2.54 25.28
N TRP A 155 -1.21 -2.37 26.49
CA TRP A 155 -0.83 -1.07 27.03
C TRP A 155 0.68 -1.04 27.25
N ASN A 156 1.36 -0.12 26.57
CA ASN A 156 2.76 0.13 26.81
C ASN A 156 3.00 1.62 26.98
N LEU A 157 3.79 1.99 27.98
CA LEU A 157 4.23 3.34 28.19
C LEU A 157 5.55 3.55 27.47
N LYS A 158 5.57 4.47 26.50
CA LYS A 158 6.78 4.99 25.86
C LYS A 158 7.20 6.27 26.55
N VAL A 159 8.46 6.34 26.99
CA VAL A 159 9.07 7.55 27.53
C VAL A 159 10.43 7.81 26.89
N THR A 160 10.76 9.09 26.78
CA THR A 160 12.08 9.54 26.34
C THR A 160 12.88 10.03 27.54
N ALA A 161 14.13 9.60 27.64
CA ALA A 161 15.00 9.84 28.78
C ALA A 161 16.36 10.38 28.34
N HIS A 162 16.97 11.26 29.15
CA HIS A 162 18.36 11.67 28.96
C HIS A 162 19.32 10.63 29.58
N LYS A 163 20.57 10.52 29.09
CA LYS A 163 21.59 9.60 29.68
C LYS A 163 21.79 9.75 31.18
N ASP A 164 21.62 10.98 31.68
CA ASP A 164 21.83 11.29 33.09
C ASP A 164 20.61 10.95 33.96
N SER A 165 19.47 10.63 33.35
CA SER A 165 18.22 10.38 34.08
C SER A 165 18.32 9.13 34.95
N GLU A 166 17.71 9.21 36.13
CA GLU A 166 17.66 8.11 37.09
C GLU A 166 16.91 6.91 36.53
N LEU A 167 15.75 7.15 35.89
CA LEU A 167 14.93 6.09 35.29
C LEU A 167 15.73 5.23 34.30
N PHE A 168 16.47 5.87 33.40
CA PHE A 168 17.29 5.15 32.42
C PHE A 168 18.38 4.32 33.09
N LYS A 169 19.15 4.93 34.02
CA LYS A 169 20.25 4.24 34.71
C LYS A 169 19.75 3.01 35.46
N ASN A 170 18.66 3.15 36.22
CA ASN A 170 18.08 2.05 36.98
C ASN A 170 17.58 0.93 36.06
N THR A 171 16.94 1.28 34.94
CA THR A 171 16.41 0.27 34.00
C THR A 171 17.52 -0.51 33.30
N ILE A 172 18.63 0.14 32.91
CA ILE A 172 19.79 -0.55 32.32
C ILE A 172 20.51 -1.42 33.35
N ILE A 173 20.71 -0.93 34.58
CA ILE A 173 21.33 -1.72 35.65
C ILE A 173 20.52 -3.00 35.89
N GLU A 174 19.19 -2.88 35.99
CA GLU A 174 18.31 -4.03 36.18
C GLU A 174 18.40 -5.02 35.01
N PHE A 175 18.37 -4.52 33.76
CA PHE A 175 18.53 -5.37 32.58
C PHE A 175 19.86 -6.14 32.60
N GLU A 176 20.98 -5.45 32.81
CA GLU A 176 22.31 -6.06 32.77
C GLU A 176 22.51 -7.07 33.91
N ASN A 177 21.95 -6.80 35.10
CA ASN A 177 21.99 -7.73 36.22
C ASN A 177 21.37 -9.09 35.86
N VAL A 178 20.19 -9.08 35.24
CA VAL A 178 19.51 -10.31 34.82
C VAL A 178 20.22 -10.93 33.62
N PHE A 179 20.63 -10.12 32.64
CA PHE A 179 21.28 -10.59 31.42
C PHE A 179 22.62 -11.29 31.70
N HIS A 180 23.41 -10.79 32.65
CA HIS A 180 24.67 -11.42 33.05
C HIS A 180 24.48 -12.79 33.74
N GLN A 181 23.34 -12.99 34.43
CA GLN A 181 23.01 -14.26 35.10
C GLN A 181 22.29 -15.25 34.17
N ALA A 182 21.78 -14.78 33.03
CA ALA A 182 21.05 -15.60 32.07
C ALA A 182 21.97 -16.56 31.30
N GLN A 183 21.37 -17.66 30.84
CA GLN A 183 22.03 -18.70 30.08
C GLN A 183 22.18 -18.29 28.62
N ASP A 184 23.34 -18.55 28.01
CA ASP A 184 23.54 -18.36 26.57
C ASP A 184 22.74 -19.39 25.77
N VAL A 185 22.07 -18.93 24.72
CA VAL A 185 21.31 -19.81 23.82
C VAL A 185 22.26 -20.42 22.79
N THR A 186 22.87 -21.55 23.13
CA THR A 186 23.71 -22.33 22.22
C THR A 186 22.89 -23.36 21.45
N SER A 187 23.46 -23.92 20.37
CA SER A 187 22.79 -24.99 19.60
C SER A 187 22.47 -26.20 20.48
N GLU A 188 23.37 -26.59 21.38
CA GLU A 188 23.17 -27.70 22.31
C GLU A 188 22.02 -27.42 23.30
N TYR A 189 21.97 -26.20 23.85
CA TYR A 189 20.88 -25.79 24.72
C TYR A 189 19.55 -25.79 23.97
N LEU A 190 19.53 -25.27 22.74
CA LEU A 190 18.32 -25.19 21.93
C LEU A 190 17.74 -26.57 21.60
N GLU A 191 18.57 -27.58 21.35
CA GLU A 191 18.10 -28.97 21.15
C GLU A 191 17.40 -29.52 22.40
N LYS A 192 18.01 -29.34 23.58
CA LYS A 192 17.42 -29.76 24.87
C LYS A 192 16.11 -29.04 25.14
N TYR A 193 16.09 -27.72 24.97
CA TYR A 193 14.90 -26.90 25.16
C TYR A 193 13.78 -27.25 24.18
N SER A 194 14.11 -27.51 22.91
CA SER A 194 13.15 -27.94 21.89
C SER A 194 12.43 -29.23 22.28
N PHE A 195 13.13 -30.17 22.90
CA PHE A 195 12.51 -31.40 23.40
C PHE A 195 11.50 -31.12 24.52
N VAL A 196 11.85 -30.27 25.49
CA VAL A 196 10.96 -29.87 26.60
C VAL A 196 9.73 -29.14 26.06
N TYR A 197 9.93 -28.12 25.23
CA TYR A 197 8.86 -27.34 24.61
C TYR A 197 7.86 -28.22 23.85
N ASN A 198 8.35 -29.13 23.00
CA ASN A 198 7.49 -30.01 22.20
C ASN A 198 6.74 -31.02 23.06
N SER A 199 7.38 -31.54 24.11
CA SER A 199 6.77 -32.49 25.04
C SER A 199 5.61 -31.85 25.80
N GLU A 200 5.80 -30.63 26.32
CA GLU A 200 4.73 -29.88 26.99
C GLU A 200 3.61 -29.47 26.03
N ARG A 201 3.95 -29.02 24.83
CA ARG A 201 2.95 -28.66 23.81
C ARG A 201 2.06 -29.86 23.47
N LYS A 202 2.65 -31.04 23.26
CA LYS A 202 1.90 -32.29 23.01
C LYS A 202 1.02 -32.67 24.20
N LEU A 203 1.55 -32.56 25.43
CA LEU A 203 0.78 -32.84 26.65
C LEU A 203 -0.43 -31.91 26.77
N ARG A 204 -0.24 -30.60 26.61
CA ARG A 204 -1.31 -29.59 26.66
C ARG A 204 -2.37 -29.83 25.57
N GLN A 205 -1.95 -30.17 24.35
CA GLN A 205 -2.86 -30.48 23.25
C GLN A 205 -3.64 -31.78 23.53
N GLY A 206 -2.97 -32.82 24.02
CA GLY A 206 -3.61 -34.09 24.41
C GLY A 206 -4.64 -33.91 25.53
N LEU A 207 -4.30 -33.17 26.58
CA LEU A 207 -5.21 -32.82 27.67
C LEU A 207 -6.41 -32.01 27.17
N ARG A 208 -6.17 -31.01 26.32
CA ARG A 208 -7.24 -30.19 25.73
C ARG A 208 -8.20 -31.05 24.91
N ASN A 209 -7.68 -31.95 24.09
CA ASN A 209 -8.47 -32.87 23.27
C ASN A 209 -9.22 -33.92 24.10
N ALA A 210 -8.70 -34.29 25.27
CA ALA A 210 -9.35 -35.22 26.19
C ALA A 210 -10.45 -34.57 27.05
N ILE A 211 -10.30 -33.28 27.40
CA ILE A 211 -11.22 -32.55 28.31
C ILE A 211 -12.34 -31.85 27.54
N LEU A 212 -12.04 -31.30 26.36
CA LEU A 212 -13.06 -30.72 25.50
C LEU A 212 -13.62 -31.84 24.63
N PRO A 213 -14.93 -32.16 24.68
CA PRO A 213 -15.51 -33.06 23.69
C PRO A 213 -15.15 -32.51 22.31
N VAL A 214 -14.79 -33.40 21.39
CA VAL A 214 -14.78 -33.10 19.95
C VAL A 214 -16.23 -32.79 19.60
N ASN A 215 -16.68 -31.57 19.90
CA ASN A 215 -17.87 -31.05 19.29
C ASN A 215 -17.53 -31.07 17.80
N ASP A 216 -18.25 -31.89 17.05
CA ASP A 216 -18.52 -31.65 15.64
C ASP A 216 -19.09 -30.23 15.55
N LYS A 217 -18.21 -29.23 15.58
CA LYS A 217 -18.59 -27.83 15.44
C LYS A 217 -19.16 -27.76 14.04
N MET A 218 -20.49 -27.77 13.99
CA MET A 218 -21.25 -27.56 12.77
C MET A 218 -20.67 -26.32 12.10
N ILE A 219 -20.09 -26.49 10.91
CA ILE A 219 -19.36 -25.41 10.23
C ILE A 219 -20.34 -24.25 10.02
N GLN A 220 -19.98 -23.07 10.54
CA GLN A 220 -20.80 -21.86 10.44
C GLN A 220 -20.16 -20.87 9.46
N PRO A 221 -20.97 -20.04 8.77
CA PRO A 221 -20.44 -18.95 7.97
C PRO A 221 -19.78 -17.90 8.86
N ASN A 222 -18.68 -17.30 8.39
CA ASN A 222 -18.07 -16.14 9.04
C ASN A 222 -18.81 -14.83 8.69
N GLU A 223 -18.45 -13.73 9.34
CA GLU A 223 -19.14 -12.42 9.17
C GLU A 223 -19.20 -11.96 7.71
N MET A 224 -18.09 -12.07 6.97
CA MET A 224 -18.06 -11.67 5.55
C MET A 224 -18.93 -12.59 4.68
N GLN A 225 -18.97 -13.90 4.98
CA GLN A 225 -19.85 -14.84 4.28
C GLN A 225 -21.32 -14.54 4.57
N ILE A 226 -21.68 -14.20 5.81
CA ILE A 226 -23.04 -13.78 6.19
C ILE A 226 -23.44 -12.55 5.37
N GLN A 227 -22.59 -11.51 5.34
CA GLN A 227 -22.85 -10.30 4.57
C GLN A 227 -23.01 -10.56 3.06
N ALA A 228 -22.17 -11.43 2.48
CA ALA A 228 -22.27 -11.81 1.08
C ALA A 228 -23.59 -12.54 0.77
N ILE A 229 -24.01 -13.46 1.64
CA ILE A 229 -25.29 -14.18 1.51
C ILE A 229 -26.48 -13.23 1.66
N GLU A 230 -26.43 -12.27 2.58
CA GLU A 230 -27.46 -11.22 2.70
C GLU A 230 -27.58 -10.38 1.42
N ASN A 231 -26.46 -10.01 0.81
CA ASN A 231 -26.46 -9.26 -0.45
C ASN A 231 -27.01 -10.09 -1.61
N LEU A 232 -26.67 -11.38 -1.69
CA LEU A 232 -27.28 -12.31 -2.66
C LEU A 232 -28.81 -12.39 -2.48
N ASN A 233 -29.29 -12.44 -1.24
CA ASN A 233 -30.73 -12.41 -0.94
C ASN A 233 -31.39 -11.09 -1.36
N LYS A 234 -30.73 -9.94 -1.15
CA LYS A 234 -31.24 -8.63 -1.60
C LYS A 234 -31.37 -8.59 -3.12
N LEU A 235 -30.37 -9.08 -3.86
CA LEU A 235 -30.41 -9.17 -5.32
C LEU A 235 -31.56 -10.05 -5.81
N ARG A 236 -31.74 -11.23 -5.21
CA ARG A 236 -32.87 -12.13 -5.53
C ARG A 236 -34.23 -11.48 -5.24
N LYS A 237 -34.38 -10.79 -4.11
CA LYS A 237 -35.60 -10.05 -3.76
C LYS A 237 -35.89 -8.90 -4.72
N ALA A 238 -34.85 -8.28 -5.29
CA ALA A 238 -34.97 -7.27 -6.32
C ALA A 238 -35.26 -7.84 -7.72
N GLY A 239 -35.51 -9.15 -7.84
CA GLY A 239 -35.84 -9.81 -9.10
C GLY A 239 -34.63 -10.08 -10.01
N LYS A 240 -33.40 -9.97 -9.49
CA LYS A 240 -32.20 -10.34 -10.24
C LYS A 240 -32.01 -11.87 -10.22
N ASP A 241 -31.68 -12.43 -11.38
CA ASP A 241 -31.49 -13.85 -11.63
C ASP A 241 -30.01 -14.23 -11.86
N LYS A 242 -29.10 -13.25 -11.87
CA LYS A 242 -27.65 -13.48 -11.95
C LYS A 242 -26.90 -12.62 -10.94
N ALA A 243 -25.79 -13.14 -10.42
CA ALA A 243 -24.87 -12.36 -9.61
C ALA A 243 -23.43 -12.86 -9.72
N LEU A 244 -22.48 -11.94 -9.56
CA LEU A 244 -21.05 -12.22 -9.48
C LEU A 244 -20.55 -11.99 -8.06
N LEU A 245 -19.89 -13.00 -7.49
CA LEU A 245 -19.22 -12.95 -6.20
C LEU A 245 -17.71 -12.87 -6.42
N VAL A 246 -17.10 -11.79 -5.96
CA VAL A 246 -15.66 -11.59 -6.03
C VAL A 246 -15.06 -11.90 -4.67
N SER A 247 -14.18 -12.89 -4.60
CA SER A 247 -13.60 -13.30 -3.32
C SER A 247 -12.19 -13.86 -3.48
N ALA A 248 -11.27 -13.35 -2.67
CA ALA A 248 -9.86 -13.69 -2.68
C ALA A 248 -9.63 -15.21 -2.55
N THR A 249 -8.44 -15.66 -2.94
CA THR A 249 -8.04 -17.05 -2.76
C THR A 249 -7.91 -17.37 -1.28
N GLY A 250 -8.47 -18.50 -0.83
CA GLY A 250 -8.38 -18.95 0.56
C GLY A 250 -9.50 -18.52 1.50
N THR A 251 -10.44 -17.67 1.05
CA THR A 251 -11.57 -17.14 1.85
C THR A 251 -12.77 -18.09 1.99
N GLY A 252 -12.70 -19.30 1.41
CA GLY A 252 -13.78 -20.29 1.48
C GLY A 252 -14.95 -20.05 0.53
N LYS A 253 -14.70 -19.61 -0.72
CA LYS A 253 -15.72 -19.47 -1.79
C LYS A 253 -16.69 -20.65 -1.89
N THR A 254 -16.15 -21.87 -1.88
CA THR A 254 -16.95 -23.11 -1.94
C THR A 254 -17.93 -23.21 -0.78
N TYR A 255 -17.48 -22.97 0.46
CA TYR A 255 -18.33 -22.96 1.65
C TYR A 255 -19.38 -21.85 1.58
N LEU A 256 -19.01 -20.64 1.15
CA LEU A 256 -19.95 -19.53 0.97
C LEU A 256 -21.10 -19.93 0.02
N SER A 257 -20.76 -20.50 -1.14
CA SER A 257 -21.79 -20.99 -2.08
C SER A 257 -22.63 -22.12 -1.50
N ALA A 258 -22.04 -23.03 -0.71
CA ALA A 258 -22.78 -24.11 -0.07
C ALA A 258 -23.78 -23.59 0.96
N PHE A 259 -23.40 -22.59 1.76
CA PHE A 259 -24.32 -21.92 2.70
C PHE A 259 -25.45 -21.19 1.98
N ASP A 260 -25.15 -20.50 0.88
CA ASP A 260 -26.18 -19.85 0.07
C ASP A 260 -27.18 -20.86 -0.50
N ILE A 261 -26.69 -21.97 -1.06
CA ILE A 261 -27.53 -23.06 -1.58
C ILE A 261 -28.33 -23.74 -0.47
N ALA A 262 -27.76 -23.91 0.73
CA ALA A 262 -28.49 -24.47 1.87
C ALA A 262 -29.66 -23.58 2.30
N GLN A 263 -29.51 -22.26 2.20
CA GLN A 263 -30.58 -21.29 2.50
C GLN A 263 -31.65 -21.26 1.40
N VAL A 264 -31.26 -21.25 0.13
CA VAL A 264 -32.19 -21.18 -1.01
C VAL A 264 -32.92 -22.50 -1.24
N ASN A 265 -32.24 -23.62 -0.98
CA ASN A 265 -32.73 -24.98 -1.13
C ASN A 265 -33.37 -25.27 -2.52
N PRO A 266 -32.65 -25.04 -3.63
CA PRO A 266 -33.17 -25.36 -4.97
C PRO A 266 -33.49 -26.86 -5.12
N LYS A 267 -34.39 -27.21 -6.05
CA LYS A 267 -34.66 -28.64 -6.33
C LYS A 267 -33.50 -29.25 -7.11
N ARG A 268 -33.02 -28.55 -8.14
CA ARG A 268 -31.88 -28.98 -8.97
C ARG A 268 -30.78 -27.92 -8.99
N MET A 269 -29.54 -28.34 -8.76
CA MET A 269 -28.37 -27.45 -8.81
C MET A 269 -27.26 -28.02 -9.68
N LEU A 270 -26.54 -27.15 -10.38
CA LEU A 270 -25.34 -27.48 -11.14
C LEU A 270 -24.16 -26.65 -10.66
N PHE A 271 -23.07 -27.30 -10.24
CA PHE A 271 -21.81 -26.68 -9.86
C PHE A 271 -20.74 -26.95 -10.92
N LEU A 272 -20.18 -25.89 -11.51
CA LEU A 272 -19.25 -25.95 -12.64
C LEU A 272 -17.87 -25.42 -12.24
N VAL A 273 -16.84 -26.19 -12.58
CA VAL A 273 -15.42 -25.85 -12.38
C VAL A 273 -14.58 -26.21 -13.61
N HIS A 274 -13.31 -25.82 -13.63
CA HIS A 274 -12.40 -26.14 -14.73
C HIS A 274 -11.68 -27.49 -14.57
N ARG A 275 -11.63 -28.10 -13.36
CA ARG A 275 -10.93 -29.38 -13.09
C ARG A 275 -11.78 -30.36 -12.29
N LYS A 276 -11.60 -31.65 -12.54
CA LYS A 276 -12.34 -32.74 -11.88
C LYS A 276 -12.10 -32.80 -10.37
N ASN A 277 -10.85 -32.67 -9.91
CA ASN A 277 -10.51 -32.75 -8.49
C ASN A 277 -11.18 -31.63 -7.67
N ILE A 278 -11.34 -30.44 -8.26
CA ILE A 278 -12.05 -29.33 -7.63
C ILE A 278 -13.55 -29.65 -7.52
N ALA A 279 -14.14 -30.23 -8.56
CA ALA A 279 -15.55 -30.62 -8.55
C ALA A 279 -15.82 -31.63 -7.42
N GLN A 280 -14.93 -32.59 -7.25
CA GLN A 280 -15.02 -33.60 -6.20
C GLN A 280 -14.85 -32.98 -4.79
N LYS A 281 -13.81 -32.18 -4.55
CA LYS A 281 -13.63 -31.48 -3.26
C LYS A 281 -14.79 -30.53 -2.93
N ALA A 282 -15.36 -29.88 -3.95
CA ALA A 282 -16.55 -29.05 -3.77
C ALA A 282 -17.76 -29.88 -3.38
N MET A 283 -17.99 -31.02 -4.03
CA MET A 283 -19.06 -31.96 -3.66
C MET A 283 -18.93 -32.43 -2.20
N GLU A 284 -17.73 -32.80 -1.76
CA GLU A 284 -17.44 -33.17 -0.38
C GLU A 284 -17.74 -32.02 0.60
N SER A 285 -17.34 -30.79 0.26
CA SER A 285 -17.63 -29.60 1.09
C SER A 285 -19.14 -29.33 1.21
N TYR A 286 -19.88 -29.48 0.10
CA TYR A 286 -21.33 -29.35 0.08
C TYR A 286 -22.02 -30.45 0.90
N ALA A 287 -21.53 -31.68 0.87
CA ALA A 287 -22.06 -32.78 1.67
C ALA A 287 -22.03 -32.46 3.16
N THR A 288 -20.93 -31.86 3.64
CA THR A 288 -20.75 -31.45 5.04
C THR A 288 -21.79 -30.40 5.47
N ILE A 289 -22.09 -29.40 4.62
CA ILE A 289 -23.03 -28.32 4.94
C ILE A 289 -24.50 -28.75 4.80
N LEU A 290 -24.80 -29.58 3.80
CA LEU A 290 -26.18 -30.01 3.51
C LEU A 290 -26.63 -31.17 4.39
N SER A 291 -25.72 -31.87 5.06
CA SER A 291 -25.99 -32.97 6.00
C SER A 291 -26.96 -34.03 5.45
N ASN A 292 -26.67 -34.54 4.24
CA ASN A 292 -27.45 -35.58 3.53
C ASN A 292 -28.90 -35.22 3.17
N LYS A 293 -29.27 -33.93 3.13
CA LYS A 293 -30.61 -33.48 2.69
C LYS A 293 -30.88 -33.62 1.18
N LYS A 294 -29.84 -33.87 0.38
CA LYS A 294 -29.87 -33.86 -1.10
C LYS A 294 -28.95 -34.95 -1.65
N ASP A 295 -29.32 -35.53 -2.78
CA ASP A 295 -28.44 -36.44 -3.52
C ASP A 295 -27.39 -35.66 -4.31
N LEU A 296 -26.11 -36.01 -4.15
CA LEU A 296 -24.97 -35.31 -4.76
C LEU A 296 -24.26 -36.23 -5.76
N GLY A 297 -24.03 -35.75 -6.98
CA GLY A 297 -23.45 -36.55 -8.06
C GLY A 297 -22.32 -35.86 -8.79
N LEU A 298 -21.23 -36.58 -9.06
CA LEU A 298 -20.17 -36.15 -9.96
C LEU A 298 -20.51 -36.51 -11.41
N TYR A 299 -20.41 -35.54 -12.31
CA TYR A 299 -20.61 -35.70 -13.75
C TYR A 299 -19.34 -35.28 -14.49
N SER A 300 -18.34 -36.15 -14.55
CA SER A 300 -17.03 -35.87 -15.18
C SER A 300 -16.31 -37.15 -15.59
N GLY A 301 -15.79 -37.19 -16.83
CA GLY A 301 -15.06 -38.34 -17.36
C GLY A 301 -15.91 -39.62 -17.42
N SER A 302 -15.47 -40.68 -16.74
CA SER A 302 -16.17 -41.98 -16.67
C SER A 302 -17.34 -42.00 -15.69
N THR A 303 -17.40 -41.08 -14.72
CA THR A 303 -18.49 -40.99 -13.73
C THR A 303 -19.55 -39.99 -14.24
N LYS A 304 -20.77 -40.46 -14.49
CA LYS A 304 -21.85 -39.65 -15.10
C LYS A 304 -23.17 -39.78 -14.32
N SER A 305 -23.19 -39.30 -13.07
CA SER A 305 -24.40 -39.31 -12.24
C SER A 305 -25.41 -38.27 -12.74
N MET A 306 -26.43 -38.70 -13.49
CA MET A 306 -27.46 -37.79 -14.06
C MET A 306 -28.65 -37.52 -13.15
N ASN A 307 -28.94 -38.43 -12.21
CA ASN A 307 -30.20 -38.40 -11.45
C ASN A 307 -30.10 -37.66 -10.11
N ALA A 308 -28.89 -37.24 -9.70
CA ALA A 308 -28.67 -36.53 -8.44
C ALA A 308 -29.39 -35.19 -8.41
N ASP A 309 -29.81 -34.75 -7.23
CA ASP A 309 -30.42 -33.42 -7.04
C ASP A 309 -29.41 -32.35 -7.45
N TYR A 310 -28.17 -32.48 -6.96
CA TYR A 310 -27.08 -31.53 -7.17
C TYR A 310 -25.92 -32.19 -7.94
N ILE A 311 -25.58 -31.62 -9.10
CA ILE A 311 -24.57 -32.17 -10.01
C ILE A 311 -23.31 -31.30 -9.96
N PHE A 312 -22.15 -31.93 -9.81
CA PHE A 312 -20.83 -31.30 -9.85
C PHE A 312 -20.11 -31.74 -11.13
N SER A 313 -19.68 -30.79 -11.95
CA SER A 313 -19.09 -31.10 -13.26
C SER A 313 -17.96 -30.17 -13.65
N THR A 314 -17.19 -30.62 -14.65
CA THR A 314 -16.23 -29.75 -15.34
C THR A 314 -16.89 -29.09 -16.53
N VAL A 315 -16.57 -27.81 -16.78
CA VAL A 315 -17.08 -27.08 -17.95
C VAL A 315 -16.70 -27.78 -19.25
N GLN A 316 -15.49 -28.34 -19.34
CA GLN A 316 -15.04 -29.08 -20.52
C GLN A 316 -15.89 -30.32 -20.82
N THR A 317 -16.34 -31.04 -19.79
CA THR A 317 -17.21 -32.21 -19.98
C THR A 317 -18.61 -31.74 -20.34
N PHE A 318 -19.16 -30.79 -19.58
CA PHE A 318 -20.56 -30.40 -19.68
C PHE A 318 -20.88 -29.60 -20.95
N SER A 319 -19.91 -28.88 -21.53
CA SER A 319 -20.08 -28.05 -22.73
C SER A 319 -20.09 -28.83 -24.06
N ARG A 320 -19.89 -30.15 -24.04
CA ARG A 320 -20.00 -31.00 -25.24
C ARG A 320 -21.46 -31.23 -25.57
N ASP A 321 -21.82 -31.11 -26.85
CA ASP A 321 -23.22 -31.20 -27.30
C ASP A 321 -23.87 -32.54 -26.88
N GLU A 322 -23.12 -33.66 -26.94
CA GLU A 322 -23.54 -35.00 -26.46
C GLU A 322 -23.92 -35.07 -24.96
N HIS A 323 -23.58 -34.06 -24.18
CA HIS A 323 -23.86 -33.98 -22.74
C HIS A 323 -24.81 -32.83 -22.42
N LEU A 324 -24.62 -31.68 -23.07
CA LEU A 324 -25.45 -30.50 -22.90
C LEU A 324 -26.90 -30.76 -23.34
N ASP A 325 -27.10 -31.39 -24.50
CA ASP A 325 -28.42 -31.65 -25.09
C ASP A 325 -29.26 -32.66 -24.30
N LYS A 326 -28.67 -33.35 -23.32
CA LYS A 326 -29.38 -34.30 -22.45
C LYS A 326 -30.22 -33.61 -21.37
N PHE A 327 -29.99 -32.32 -21.13
CA PHE A 327 -30.69 -31.55 -20.12
C PHE A 327 -31.51 -30.44 -20.77
N ASN A 328 -32.78 -30.31 -20.40
CA ASN A 328 -33.63 -29.20 -20.84
C ASN A 328 -33.06 -27.87 -20.32
N PRO A 329 -33.10 -26.76 -21.10
CA PRO A 329 -32.78 -25.42 -20.63
C PRO A 329 -33.25 -25.01 -19.22
N ASP A 330 -34.41 -25.49 -18.76
CA ASP A 330 -34.99 -25.17 -17.45
C ASP A 330 -34.73 -26.23 -16.35
N TYR A 331 -33.88 -27.23 -16.63
CA TYR A 331 -33.65 -28.37 -15.73
C TYR A 331 -33.05 -27.98 -14.37
N PHE A 332 -32.15 -26.98 -14.35
CA PHE A 332 -31.48 -26.53 -13.14
C PHE A 332 -32.14 -25.28 -12.58
N ASP A 333 -32.53 -25.28 -11.30
CA ASP A 333 -33.04 -24.08 -10.63
C ASP A 333 -31.90 -23.11 -10.30
N TYR A 334 -30.71 -23.63 -10.01
CA TYR A 334 -29.56 -22.84 -9.57
C TYR A 334 -28.29 -23.36 -10.24
N ILE A 335 -27.52 -22.45 -10.85
CA ILE A 335 -26.20 -22.78 -11.40
C ILE A 335 -25.13 -21.98 -10.67
N VAL A 336 -24.07 -22.65 -10.23
CA VAL A 336 -22.88 -22.02 -9.64
C VAL A 336 -21.68 -22.27 -10.57
N ILE A 337 -20.98 -21.22 -10.97
CA ILE A 337 -19.77 -21.30 -11.78
C ILE A 337 -18.60 -20.78 -10.95
N ASP A 338 -17.66 -21.66 -10.60
CA ASP A 338 -16.41 -21.26 -9.96
C ASP A 338 -15.32 -20.93 -11.00
N GLU A 339 -14.38 -20.08 -10.62
CA GLU A 339 -13.39 -19.47 -11.51
C GLU A 339 -14.04 -18.86 -12.77
N THR A 340 -15.11 -18.11 -12.54
CA THR A 340 -15.90 -17.39 -13.56
C THR A 340 -15.05 -16.42 -14.39
N HIS A 341 -13.83 -16.07 -13.95
CA HIS A 341 -12.90 -15.35 -14.82
C HIS A 341 -12.62 -16.10 -16.13
N ARG A 342 -12.86 -17.40 -16.23
CA ARG A 342 -12.77 -18.19 -17.48
C ARG A 342 -14.02 -18.14 -18.36
N ALA A 343 -15.09 -17.48 -17.93
CA ALA A 343 -16.39 -17.50 -18.60
C ALA A 343 -16.39 -16.90 -20.02
N SER A 344 -15.33 -16.20 -20.41
CA SER A 344 -15.11 -15.72 -21.77
C SER A 344 -14.88 -16.84 -22.80
N ALA A 345 -14.45 -18.04 -22.37
CA ALA A 345 -14.24 -19.14 -23.29
C ALA A 345 -15.57 -19.67 -23.86
N ASN A 346 -15.57 -20.03 -25.15
CA ASN A 346 -16.76 -20.55 -25.86
C ASN A 346 -17.46 -21.71 -25.12
N SER A 347 -16.71 -22.54 -24.40
CA SER A 347 -17.26 -23.64 -23.60
C SER A 347 -18.16 -23.16 -22.46
N TYR A 348 -17.80 -22.07 -21.77
CA TYR A 348 -18.63 -21.47 -20.73
C TYR A 348 -19.86 -20.80 -21.35
N GLN A 349 -19.66 -20.00 -22.40
CA GLN A 349 -20.76 -19.32 -23.09
C GLN A 349 -21.81 -20.29 -23.62
N LYS A 350 -21.39 -21.44 -24.18
CA LYS A 350 -22.31 -22.51 -24.62
C LYS A 350 -23.25 -22.95 -23.49
N ILE A 351 -22.71 -23.21 -22.31
CA ILE A 351 -23.51 -23.64 -21.15
C ILE A 351 -24.44 -22.52 -20.68
N MET A 352 -23.91 -21.30 -20.54
CA MET A 352 -24.66 -20.13 -20.06
C MET A 352 -25.80 -19.73 -21.01
N ASN A 353 -25.63 -19.94 -22.32
CA ASN A 353 -26.65 -19.65 -23.32
C ASN A 353 -27.72 -20.75 -23.42
N HIS A 354 -27.38 -21.99 -23.06
CA HIS A 354 -28.31 -23.13 -23.09
C HIS A 354 -29.28 -23.12 -21.91
N PHE A 355 -28.77 -22.94 -20.69
CA PHE A 355 -29.59 -23.00 -19.47
C PHE A 355 -30.23 -21.66 -19.10
N LYS A 356 -31.44 -21.73 -18.53
CA LYS A 356 -32.21 -20.60 -17.98
C LYS A 356 -32.58 -20.89 -16.53
N PRO A 357 -31.61 -20.90 -15.60
CA PRO A 357 -31.89 -21.17 -14.20
C PRO A 357 -32.67 -20.03 -13.56
N LYS A 358 -33.29 -20.29 -12.39
CA LYS A 358 -33.87 -19.22 -11.56
C LYS A 358 -32.81 -18.31 -10.97
N PHE A 359 -31.60 -18.84 -10.76
CA PHE A 359 -30.45 -18.05 -10.34
C PHE A 359 -29.12 -18.61 -10.86
N LEU A 360 -28.24 -17.72 -11.33
CA LEU A 360 -26.88 -18.02 -11.79
C LEU A 360 -25.86 -17.25 -10.95
N LEU A 361 -25.05 -17.97 -10.18
CA LEU A 361 -23.98 -17.41 -9.37
C LEU A 361 -22.61 -17.65 -10.01
N GLY A 362 -21.92 -16.59 -10.37
CA GLY A 362 -20.50 -16.64 -10.73
C GLY A 362 -19.64 -16.37 -9.52
N MET A 363 -18.54 -17.11 -9.34
CA MET A 363 -17.55 -16.85 -8.31
C MET A 363 -16.16 -16.73 -8.92
N THR A 364 -15.39 -15.74 -8.49
CA THR A 364 -13.98 -15.63 -8.88
C THR A 364 -13.17 -14.75 -7.93
N ALA A 365 -11.85 -14.90 -7.90
CA ALA A 365 -10.97 -13.95 -7.21
C ALA A 365 -10.66 -12.70 -8.04
N THR A 366 -10.78 -12.80 -9.36
CA THR A 366 -10.17 -11.86 -10.31
C THR A 366 -11.10 -11.66 -11.50
N PRO A 367 -12.19 -10.90 -11.35
CA PRO A 367 -13.09 -10.60 -12.47
C PRO A 367 -12.42 -9.68 -13.50
N GLU A 368 -11.37 -8.95 -13.14
CA GLU A 368 -10.67 -8.04 -14.04
C GLU A 368 -9.80 -8.80 -15.03
N ARG A 369 -10.07 -8.67 -16.33
CA ARG A 369 -9.26 -9.24 -17.41
C ARG A 369 -8.82 -8.18 -18.41
N THR A 370 -7.65 -8.42 -19.01
CA THR A 370 -7.03 -7.55 -20.02
C THR A 370 -7.39 -7.93 -21.46
N ASP A 371 -8.07 -9.06 -21.68
CA ASP A 371 -8.48 -9.55 -23.01
C ASP A 371 -9.76 -8.89 -23.54
N GLY A 372 -10.33 -7.94 -22.80
CA GLY A 372 -11.38 -7.04 -23.27
C GLY A 372 -12.80 -7.61 -23.23
N LEU A 373 -12.99 -8.82 -22.70
CA LEU A 373 -14.31 -9.42 -22.51
C LEU A 373 -14.81 -9.14 -21.08
N ASP A 374 -15.98 -8.50 -21.00
CA ASP A 374 -16.56 -8.00 -19.77
C ASP A 374 -17.29 -9.11 -19.01
N ILE A 375 -16.61 -9.73 -18.04
CA ILE A 375 -17.22 -10.75 -17.17
C ILE A 375 -18.38 -10.17 -16.38
N PHE A 376 -18.32 -8.89 -16.00
CA PHE A 376 -19.40 -8.26 -15.23
C PHE A 376 -20.69 -8.19 -16.06
N ALA A 377 -20.58 -7.93 -17.37
CA ALA A 377 -21.72 -7.94 -18.29
C ALA A 377 -22.44 -9.30 -18.34
N LEU A 378 -21.71 -10.43 -18.22
CA LEU A 378 -22.31 -11.77 -18.21
C LEU A 378 -23.26 -12.00 -17.03
N PHE A 379 -23.11 -11.23 -15.95
CA PHE A 379 -23.93 -11.28 -14.74
C PHE A 379 -24.80 -10.03 -14.58
N ASP A 380 -25.07 -9.32 -15.67
CA ASP A 380 -25.89 -8.11 -15.72
C ASP A 380 -25.45 -7.04 -14.71
N TYR A 381 -24.13 -6.95 -14.49
CA TYR A 381 -23.48 -6.02 -13.56
C TYR A 381 -23.89 -6.17 -12.08
N ASN A 382 -24.53 -7.29 -11.72
CA ASN A 382 -24.95 -7.56 -10.34
C ASN A 382 -23.79 -8.14 -9.52
N ILE A 383 -23.02 -7.30 -8.84
CA ILE A 383 -21.95 -7.74 -7.94
C ILE A 383 -22.53 -7.96 -6.54
N ALA A 384 -22.47 -9.20 -6.04
CA ALA A 384 -23.02 -9.56 -4.73
C ALA A 384 -22.13 -9.14 -3.57
N SER A 385 -20.83 -9.35 -3.69
CA SER A 385 -19.84 -8.96 -2.68
C SER A 385 -18.45 -8.97 -3.30
N GLU A 386 -17.57 -8.15 -2.74
CA GLU A 386 -16.16 -8.09 -3.08
C GLU A 386 -15.32 -8.26 -1.81
N ILE A 387 -14.66 -9.41 -1.68
CA ILE A 387 -13.82 -9.77 -0.52
C ILE A 387 -12.39 -9.87 -1.04
N ARG A 388 -11.56 -8.85 -0.86
CA ARG A 388 -10.17 -8.84 -1.34
C ARG A 388 -9.20 -9.30 -0.25
N LEU A 389 -7.90 -9.34 -0.58
CA LEU A 389 -6.85 -9.84 0.31
C LEU A 389 -6.84 -9.12 1.66
N HIS A 390 -6.92 -7.78 1.65
CA HIS A 390 -6.90 -6.97 2.87
C HIS A 390 -8.10 -7.21 3.76
N ASP A 391 -9.31 -7.27 3.18
CA ASP A 391 -10.53 -7.60 3.94
C ASP A 391 -10.43 -8.98 4.57
N ALA A 392 -9.92 -9.95 3.81
CA ALA A 392 -9.75 -11.33 4.26
C ALA A 392 -8.69 -11.47 5.38
N LEU A 393 -7.63 -10.66 5.37
CA LEU A 393 -6.64 -10.61 6.44
C LEU A 393 -7.18 -9.92 7.69
N ALA A 394 -7.89 -8.79 7.51
CA ALA A 394 -8.49 -8.02 8.59
C ALA A 394 -9.51 -8.83 9.39
N ASN A 395 -10.26 -9.72 8.72
CA ASN A 395 -11.29 -10.57 9.31
C ASN A 395 -10.77 -11.97 9.72
N ASP A 396 -9.46 -12.15 9.83
CA ASP A 396 -8.82 -13.45 10.13
C ASP A 396 -9.37 -14.61 9.27
N MET A 397 -9.69 -14.40 7.99
CA MET A 397 -10.09 -15.50 7.11
C MET A 397 -8.87 -16.28 6.60
N LEU A 398 -7.71 -15.63 6.60
CA LEU A 398 -6.45 -16.13 6.10
C LEU A 398 -5.42 -16.23 7.22
N VAL A 399 -4.35 -17.02 7.02
CA VAL A 399 -3.15 -16.89 7.86
C VAL A 399 -2.38 -15.63 7.47
N PRO A 400 -1.74 -14.94 8.43
CA PRO A 400 -0.87 -13.82 8.13
C PRO A 400 0.35 -14.26 7.32
N PHE A 401 1.01 -13.30 6.67
CA PHE A 401 2.23 -13.54 5.91
C PHE A 401 3.35 -12.56 6.27
N HIS A 402 4.59 -13.02 6.14
CA HIS A 402 5.78 -12.19 6.23
C HIS A 402 6.45 -12.17 4.85
N TYR A 403 6.32 -11.03 4.18
CA TYR A 403 6.88 -10.81 2.85
C TYR A 403 8.27 -10.21 2.94
N TYR A 404 9.22 -10.78 2.19
CA TYR A 404 10.60 -10.35 2.07
C TYR A 404 10.93 -10.14 0.59
N GLY A 405 11.01 -8.89 0.15
CA GLY A 405 11.51 -8.51 -1.17
C GLY A 405 13.01 -8.38 -1.15
N ILE A 406 13.70 -9.31 -1.81
CA ILE A 406 15.15 -9.46 -1.80
C ILE A 406 15.70 -9.23 -3.19
N SER A 407 16.85 -8.57 -3.28
CA SER A 407 17.52 -8.32 -4.55
C SER A 407 17.98 -9.63 -5.19
N ASP A 408 17.58 -9.86 -6.44
CA ASP A 408 18.14 -10.95 -7.25
C ASP A 408 19.54 -10.57 -7.76
N ILE A 409 20.37 -11.57 -8.10
CA ILE A 409 21.71 -11.36 -8.65
C ILE A 409 21.58 -10.74 -10.05
N VAL A 410 22.36 -9.68 -10.29
CA VAL A 410 22.42 -8.94 -11.55
C VAL A 410 23.81 -9.13 -12.15
N VAL A 411 23.87 -9.42 -13.46
CA VAL A 411 25.13 -9.48 -14.24
C VAL A 411 24.99 -8.52 -15.42
N ASP A 412 25.95 -7.61 -15.60
CA ASP A 412 25.94 -6.57 -16.64
C ASP A 412 24.66 -5.70 -16.68
N GLY A 413 24.09 -5.40 -15.51
CA GLY A 413 22.87 -4.57 -15.38
C GLY A 413 21.56 -5.28 -15.75
N LYS A 414 21.60 -6.56 -16.16
CA LYS A 414 20.42 -7.41 -16.42
C LYS A 414 20.27 -8.47 -15.35
N SER A 415 19.04 -8.83 -15.02
CA SER A 415 18.81 -9.99 -14.15
C SER A 415 19.18 -11.28 -14.90
N LEU A 416 19.59 -12.29 -14.15
CA LEU A 416 20.06 -13.57 -14.69
C LEU A 416 18.95 -14.38 -15.39
N ASP A 417 17.68 -14.06 -15.16
CA ASP A 417 16.53 -14.65 -15.85
C ASP A 417 16.30 -14.07 -17.27
N GLU A 418 16.86 -12.88 -17.56
CA GLU A 418 16.72 -12.17 -18.83
C GLU A 418 17.87 -12.42 -19.82
N SER A 419 19.06 -12.82 -19.36
CA SER A 419 20.22 -12.98 -20.26
C SER A 419 20.30 -14.40 -20.86
N ALA A 420 20.32 -14.48 -22.19
CA ALA A 420 20.57 -15.73 -22.92
C ALA A 420 22.05 -16.18 -22.82
N THR A 421 22.93 -15.28 -22.40
CA THR A 421 24.39 -15.45 -22.25
C THR A 421 24.77 -15.43 -20.76
N VAL A 422 24.35 -16.45 -20.02
CA VAL A 422 24.76 -16.65 -18.62
C VAL A 422 25.74 -17.82 -18.58
N ASN A 423 26.98 -17.57 -18.15
CA ASN A 423 27.93 -18.66 -17.86
C ASN A 423 27.44 -19.48 -16.65
N GLU A 424 27.70 -20.79 -16.63
CA GLU A 424 27.18 -21.72 -15.59
C GLU A 424 27.47 -21.28 -14.15
N LEU A 425 28.64 -20.68 -13.90
CA LEU A 425 29.04 -20.14 -12.59
C LEU A 425 27.99 -19.17 -12.01
N ASN A 426 27.50 -18.22 -12.82
CA ASN A 426 26.50 -17.24 -12.37
C ASN A 426 25.15 -17.90 -12.03
N ARG A 427 24.81 -19.03 -12.68
CA ARG A 427 23.59 -19.79 -12.36
C ARG A 427 23.72 -20.51 -11.01
N ILE A 428 24.89 -21.06 -10.71
CA ILE A 428 25.18 -21.72 -9.44
C ILE A 428 25.16 -20.71 -8.29
N ASP A 429 25.73 -19.52 -8.49
CA ASP A 429 25.71 -18.45 -7.49
C ASP A 429 24.27 -18.01 -7.17
N ARG A 430 23.41 -17.89 -8.19
CA ARG A 430 21.99 -17.61 -7.99
C ARG A 430 21.28 -18.71 -7.19
N VAL A 431 21.54 -19.99 -7.47
CA VAL A 431 21.00 -21.10 -6.68
C VAL A 431 21.40 -20.98 -5.22
N ASN A 432 22.68 -20.72 -4.95
CA ASN A 432 23.19 -20.59 -3.59
C ASN A 432 22.56 -19.40 -2.86
N HIS A 433 22.45 -18.24 -3.53
CA HIS A 433 21.76 -17.06 -3.01
C HIS A 433 20.30 -17.33 -2.66
N ILE A 434 19.57 -18.06 -3.53
CA ILE A 434 18.18 -18.44 -3.27
C ILE A 434 18.07 -19.32 -2.03
N ILE A 435 18.88 -20.38 -1.94
CA ILE A 435 18.86 -21.32 -0.80
C ILE A 435 19.26 -20.63 0.50
N GLN A 436 20.26 -19.74 0.46
CA GLN A 436 20.69 -18.96 1.61
C GLN A 436 19.53 -18.12 2.17
N ASN A 437 18.83 -17.36 1.32
CA ASN A 437 17.70 -16.54 1.74
C ASN A 437 16.50 -17.37 2.21
N ILE A 438 16.22 -18.51 1.55
CA ILE A 438 15.20 -19.47 1.99
C ILE A 438 15.46 -19.94 3.42
N ASN A 439 16.71 -20.24 3.75
CA ASN A 439 17.11 -20.67 5.09
C ASN A 439 17.10 -19.51 6.10
N LEU A 440 17.55 -18.32 5.67
CA LEU A 440 17.60 -17.12 6.50
C LEU A 440 16.21 -16.71 7.01
N PHE A 441 15.23 -16.62 6.12
CA PHE A 441 13.87 -16.22 6.51
C PHE A 441 13.06 -17.37 7.11
N GLY A 442 13.38 -18.61 6.72
CA GLY A 442 12.81 -19.81 7.31
C GLY A 442 11.30 -19.93 7.14
N THR A 443 10.69 -20.71 8.03
CA THR A 443 9.23 -20.98 8.07
C THR A 443 8.70 -20.79 9.48
N ASP A 444 7.40 -20.92 9.66
CA ASP A 444 6.75 -20.76 10.94
C ASP A 444 7.13 -21.81 11.98
N ASP A 445 7.34 -23.06 11.54
CA ASP A 445 7.62 -24.21 12.39
C ASP A 445 8.97 -24.90 12.12
N GLY A 446 9.78 -24.35 11.22
CA GLY A 446 11.08 -24.91 10.81
C GLY A 446 10.99 -25.99 9.74
N VAL A 447 9.80 -26.49 9.40
CA VAL A 447 9.61 -27.56 8.41
C VAL A 447 9.14 -26.96 7.08
N LYS A 448 10.03 -26.99 6.09
CA LYS A 448 9.79 -26.41 4.75
C LYS A 448 8.68 -27.15 4.00
N ARG A 449 7.65 -26.42 3.59
CA ARG A 449 6.62 -26.87 2.64
C ARG A 449 6.32 -25.73 1.68
N GLY A 450 7.10 -25.66 0.61
CA GLY A 450 7.13 -24.48 -0.25
C GLY A 450 6.66 -24.69 -1.68
N LEU A 451 6.17 -23.61 -2.28
CA LEU A 451 5.96 -23.48 -3.72
C LEU A 451 6.95 -22.47 -4.29
N ILE A 452 7.61 -22.82 -5.39
CA ILE A 452 8.57 -21.95 -6.09
C ILE A 452 8.05 -21.65 -7.49
N PHE A 453 7.82 -20.36 -7.76
CA PHE A 453 7.29 -19.86 -9.02
C PHE A 453 8.42 -19.31 -9.91
N CYS A 454 8.74 -20.02 -10.99
CA CYS A 454 9.79 -19.64 -11.94
C CYS A 454 9.22 -18.91 -13.17
N SER A 455 10.13 -18.34 -13.96
CA SER A 455 9.77 -17.64 -15.19
C SER A 455 9.55 -18.60 -16.37
N ARG A 456 10.31 -19.70 -16.44
CA ARG A 456 10.33 -20.64 -17.58
C ARG A 456 10.40 -22.10 -17.13
N GLN A 457 9.93 -23.03 -17.97
CA GLN A 457 9.91 -24.46 -17.66
C GLN A 457 11.34 -25.05 -17.51
N GLU A 458 12.26 -24.64 -18.38
CA GLU A 458 13.67 -25.06 -18.31
C GLU A 458 14.32 -24.66 -16.99
N GLU A 459 14.01 -23.45 -16.51
CA GLU A 459 14.47 -22.94 -15.21
C GLU A 459 13.90 -23.76 -14.05
N CYS A 460 12.62 -24.14 -14.07
CA CYS A 460 12.04 -25.02 -13.04
C CYS A 460 12.81 -26.34 -12.92
N ILE A 461 13.10 -26.98 -14.05
CA ILE A 461 13.77 -28.28 -14.09
C ILE A 461 15.21 -28.15 -13.57
N PHE A 462 15.93 -27.13 -14.04
CA PHE A 462 17.29 -26.85 -13.60
C PHE A 462 17.37 -26.58 -12.08
N LEU A 463 16.55 -25.65 -11.57
CA LEU A 463 16.56 -25.30 -10.15
C LEU A 463 16.16 -26.48 -9.27
N SER A 464 15.16 -27.27 -9.68
CA SER A 464 14.78 -28.47 -8.93
C SER A 464 15.92 -29.49 -8.87
N HIS A 465 16.65 -29.70 -9.97
CA HIS A 465 17.83 -30.56 -9.97
C HIS A 465 18.90 -30.06 -8.99
N GLU A 466 19.26 -28.77 -9.09
CA GLU A 466 20.30 -28.16 -8.25
C GLU A 466 19.94 -28.14 -6.75
N PHE A 467 18.67 -28.00 -6.41
CA PHE A 467 18.18 -28.08 -5.04
C PHE A 467 18.29 -29.49 -4.48
N ASN A 468 17.95 -30.52 -5.28
CA ASN A 468 18.13 -31.92 -4.90
C ASN A 468 19.61 -32.26 -4.67
N MET A 469 20.51 -31.75 -5.51
CA MET A 469 21.96 -31.92 -5.33
C MET A 469 22.49 -31.32 -4.02
N ARG A 470 21.77 -30.35 -3.44
CA ARG A 470 22.09 -29.70 -2.15
C ARG A 470 21.28 -30.25 -0.98
N GLY A 471 20.60 -31.39 -1.16
CA GLY A 471 19.90 -32.11 -0.10
C GLY A 471 18.46 -31.64 0.18
N LEU A 472 17.88 -30.76 -0.64
CA LEU A 472 16.46 -30.38 -0.55
C LEU A 472 15.63 -31.29 -1.46
N ARG A 473 14.55 -31.87 -0.94
CA ARG A 473 13.70 -32.77 -1.72
C ARG A 473 12.72 -31.95 -2.55
N THR A 474 12.92 -31.93 -3.86
CA THR A 474 12.11 -31.08 -4.73
C THR A 474 11.67 -31.79 -6.00
N ILE A 475 10.58 -31.31 -6.60
CA ILE A 475 10.09 -31.76 -7.90
C ILE A 475 9.70 -30.56 -8.76
N ALA A 476 9.96 -30.62 -10.06
CA ALA A 476 9.48 -29.66 -11.04
C ALA A 476 8.21 -30.19 -11.73
N LEU A 477 7.14 -29.41 -11.71
CA LEU A 477 5.93 -29.69 -12.47
C LEU A 477 5.80 -28.70 -13.63
N THR A 478 5.54 -29.23 -14.83
CA THR A 478 5.32 -28.43 -16.05
C THR A 478 3.91 -28.66 -16.62
N GLY A 479 3.53 -27.88 -17.63
CA GLY A 479 2.23 -28.05 -18.30
C GLY A 479 2.00 -29.48 -18.82
N ASN A 480 3.08 -30.22 -19.09
CA ASN A 480 3.07 -31.59 -19.58
C ASN A 480 2.94 -32.65 -18.47
N SER A 481 3.11 -32.30 -17.20
CA SER A 481 2.94 -33.24 -16.08
C SER A 481 1.50 -33.72 -16.00
N SER A 482 1.32 -35.03 -15.84
CA SER A 482 0.02 -35.69 -15.68
C SER A 482 -0.68 -35.29 -14.37
N GLU A 483 -2.00 -35.48 -14.30
CA GLU A 483 -2.75 -35.21 -13.06
C GLU A 483 -2.32 -36.13 -11.90
N ASP A 484 -1.91 -37.36 -12.19
CA ASP A 484 -1.42 -38.31 -11.18
C ASP A 484 -0.07 -37.85 -10.58
N GLU A 485 0.86 -37.38 -11.43
CA GLU A 485 2.13 -36.80 -10.97
C GLU A 485 1.91 -35.57 -10.09
N ARG A 486 0.96 -34.71 -10.50
CA ARG A 486 0.57 -33.51 -9.72
C ARG A 486 -0.01 -33.91 -8.38
N SER A 487 -0.95 -34.87 -8.34
CA SER A 487 -1.55 -35.36 -7.10
C SER A 487 -0.50 -35.93 -6.16
N ARG A 488 0.38 -36.79 -6.67
CA ARG A 488 1.46 -37.40 -5.89
C ARG A 488 2.42 -36.35 -5.30
N ALA A 489 2.79 -35.34 -6.08
CA ALA A 489 3.63 -34.26 -5.59
C ALA A 489 2.97 -33.46 -4.46
N ILE A 490 1.66 -33.20 -4.57
CA ILE A 490 0.87 -32.54 -3.53
C ILE A 490 0.84 -33.40 -2.26
N ASP A 491 0.53 -34.69 -2.37
CA ASP A 491 0.46 -35.61 -1.23
C ASP A 491 1.81 -35.70 -0.49
N LEU A 492 2.92 -35.77 -1.25
CA LEU A 492 4.27 -35.77 -0.69
C LEU A 492 4.65 -34.44 -0.04
N LEU A 493 4.10 -33.30 -0.49
CA LEU A 493 4.32 -32.01 0.17
C LEU A 493 3.51 -31.89 1.47
N GLU A 494 2.30 -32.46 1.50
CA GLU A 494 1.38 -32.38 2.65
C GLU A 494 1.65 -33.40 3.75
N THR A 495 2.35 -34.50 3.46
CA THR A 495 2.60 -35.57 4.44
C THR A 495 3.29 -35.09 5.73
N ASP A 496 2.96 -35.79 6.83
CA ASP A 496 3.65 -35.68 8.12
C ASP A 496 4.89 -36.59 8.20
N ASP A 497 5.04 -37.53 7.27
CA ASP A 497 6.20 -38.41 7.19
C ASP A 497 7.41 -37.64 6.65
N LEU A 498 8.23 -37.17 7.58
CA LEU A 498 9.42 -36.37 7.29
C LEU A 498 10.48 -37.10 6.47
N GLU A 499 10.43 -38.42 6.32
CA GLU A 499 11.41 -39.20 5.52
C GLU A 499 11.11 -39.12 4.02
N ILE A 500 9.83 -39.11 3.64
CA ILE A 500 9.40 -39.06 2.23
C ILE A 500 8.89 -37.67 1.79
N LYS A 501 8.69 -36.75 2.74
CA LYS A 501 8.14 -35.41 2.51
C LYS A 501 8.93 -34.62 1.45
N LEU A 502 8.24 -33.94 0.53
CA LEU A 502 8.85 -32.91 -0.31
C LEU A 502 9.07 -31.61 0.46
N ASP A 503 10.16 -30.91 0.19
CA ASP A 503 10.41 -29.56 0.70
C ASP A 503 9.82 -28.49 -0.23
N TYR A 504 9.95 -28.68 -1.55
CA TYR A 504 9.47 -27.72 -2.55
C TYR A 504 8.88 -28.36 -3.81
N ILE A 505 7.91 -27.67 -4.40
CA ILE A 505 7.46 -27.90 -5.78
C ILE A 505 7.76 -26.66 -6.62
N PHE A 506 8.50 -26.86 -7.71
CA PHE A 506 8.77 -25.83 -8.73
C PHE A 506 7.69 -25.85 -9.81
N THR A 507 7.22 -24.67 -10.21
CA THR A 507 6.19 -24.50 -11.24
C THR A 507 6.33 -23.15 -11.95
N VAL A 508 5.79 -23.04 -13.16
CA VAL A 508 5.54 -21.75 -13.83
C VAL A 508 4.10 -21.30 -13.55
N ASP A 509 3.11 -21.91 -14.20
CA ASP A 509 1.70 -21.46 -14.15
C ASP A 509 0.69 -22.50 -13.66
N ILE A 510 1.10 -23.75 -13.41
CA ILE A 510 0.17 -24.85 -13.06
C ILE A 510 -0.64 -24.52 -11.82
N PHE A 511 0.00 -23.85 -10.85
CA PHE A 511 -0.53 -23.56 -9.53
C PHE A 511 -1.14 -22.15 -9.41
N ASN A 512 -1.28 -21.44 -10.54
CA ASN A 512 -1.98 -20.16 -10.54
C ASN A 512 -3.47 -20.35 -10.20
N GLU A 513 -4.07 -21.51 -10.47
CA GLU A 513 -5.48 -21.80 -10.23
C GLU A 513 -5.76 -23.25 -9.78
N GLY A 514 -6.83 -23.43 -9.00
CA GLY A 514 -7.50 -24.72 -8.88
C GLY A 514 -6.82 -25.79 -8.01
N ILE A 515 -5.91 -25.40 -7.12
CA ILE A 515 -5.17 -26.33 -6.26
C ILE A 515 -5.38 -26.01 -4.80
N ASP A 516 -5.48 -27.07 -4.00
CA ASP A 516 -5.72 -26.98 -2.57
C ASP A 516 -4.66 -27.68 -1.72
N ILE A 517 -3.68 -26.91 -1.21
CA ILE A 517 -2.56 -27.38 -0.35
C ILE A 517 -2.46 -26.49 0.91
N PRO A 518 -3.33 -26.67 1.93
CA PRO A 518 -3.34 -25.81 3.13
C PRO A 518 -2.02 -25.74 3.90
N ARG A 519 -1.17 -26.79 3.81
CA ARG A 519 0.10 -26.90 4.54
C ARG A 519 1.26 -26.07 3.96
N VAL A 520 1.10 -25.43 2.81
CA VAL A 520 2.16 -24.56 2.25
C VAL A 520 2.48 -23.42 3.21
N ASN A 521 3.70 -23.36 3.73
CA ASN A 521 4.16 -22.34 4.66
C ASN A 521 5.27 -21.44 4.08
N GLN A 522 5.75 -21.72 2.87
CA GLN A 522 6.69 -20.86 2.16
C GLN A 522 6.30 -20.65 0.69
N ILE A 523 6.42 -19.42 0.21
CA ILE A 523 6.25 -19.08 -1.20
C ILE A 523 7.52 -18.38 -1.66
N VAL A 524 8.10 -18.85 -2.76
CA VAL A 524 9.28 -18.24 -3.38
C VAL A 524 8.90 -17.78 -4.79
N MET A 525 9.09 -16.49 -5.07
CA MET A 525 8.82 -15.89 -6.36
C MET A 525 10.17 -15.58 -7.03
N LEU A 526 10.43 -16.20 -8.18
CA LEU A 526 11.68 -16.08 -8.95
C LEU A 526 11.45 -15.46 -10.33
N ARG A 527 10.33 -14.76 -10.51
CA ARG A 527 9.90 -14.23 -11.81
C ARG A 527 9.44 -12.79 -11.71
N PRO A 528 9.57 -11.99 -12.78
CA PRO A 528 9.09 -10.63 -12.79
C PRO A 528 7.57 -10.57 -12.54
N THR A 529 7.15 -9.64 -11.67
CA THR A 529 5.72 -9.37 -11.46
C THR A 529 5.16 -8.63 -12.67
N GLN A 530 4.54 -9.38 -13.59
CA GLN A 530 3.88 -8.82 -14.77
C GLN A 530 2.43 -8.38 -14.51
N SER A 531 1.80 -8.93 -13.47
CA SER A 531 0.39 -8.70 -13.12
C SER A 531 0.19 -8.80 -11.61
N ALA A 532 -0.41 -7.76 -11.02
CA ALA A 532 -0.81 -7.74 -9.61
C ALA A 532 -1.83 -8.86 -9.29
N ILE A 533 -2.70 -9.20 -10.24
CA ILE A 533 -3.68 -10.29 -10.11
C ILE A 533 -2.98 -11.62 -9.90
N VAL A 534 -1.99 -11.93 -10.73
CA VAL A 534 -1.32 -13.24 -10.68
C VAL A 534 -0.47 -13.34 -9.41
N PHE A 535 0.17 -12.24 -9.02
CA PHE A 535 0.90 -12.14 -7.76
C PHE A 535 0.02 -12.48 -6.54
N VAL A 536 -1.17 -11.85 -6.44
CA VAL A 536 -2.10 -12.12 -5.32
C VAL A 536 -2.64 -13.55 -5.34
N GLN A 537 -2.90 -14.11 -6.53
CA GLN A 537 -3.32 -15.51 -6.66
C GLN A 537 -2.25 -16.49 -6.17
N GLN A 538 -0.98 -16.25 -6.50
CA GLN A 538 0.16 -17.07 -6.08
C GLN A 538 0.37 -16.96 -4.57
N LEU A 539 0.40 -15.73 -4.05
CA LEU A 539 0.47 -15.45 -2.62
C LEU A 539 -0.63 -16.20 -1.86
N GLY A 540 -1.87 -16.10 -2.33
CA GLY A 540 -3.02 -16.69 -1.66
C GLY A 540 -3.08 -18.22 -1.66
N ARG A 541 -2.15 -18.92 -2.34
CA ARG A 541 -1.98 -20.39 -2.19
C ARG A 541 -1.44 -20.75 -0.82
N GLY A 542 -0.55 -19.91 -0.28
CA GLY A 542 0.00 -20.08 1.06
C GLY A 542 -0.97 -19.63 2.14
N LEU A 543 -1.84 -18.64 1.89
CA LEU A 543 -2.62 -17.97 2.94
C LEU A 543 -3.76 -18.80 3.56
N ARG A 544 -3.92 -20.07 3.19
CA ARG A 544 -4.95 -20.94 3.80
C ARG A 544 -4.61 -21.31 5.24
N LYS A 545 -5.65 -21.37 6.07
CA LYS A 545 -5.57 -21.82 7.46
C LYS A 545 -5.42 -23.33 7.57
N ARG A 546 -4.58 -23.74 8.50
CA ARG A 546 -4.39 -25.13 8.93
C ARG A 546 -4.01 -25.12 10.41
N GLU A 547 -4.47 -26.10 11.17
CA GLU A 547 -4.03 -26.25 12.56
C GLU A 547 -2.50 -26.38 12.62
N GLY A 548 -1.88 -25.67 13.57
CA GLY A 548 -0.43 -25.66 13.76
C GLY A 548 0.34 -24.67 12.89
N LYS A 549 -0.29 -24.10 11.85
CA LYS A 549 0.32 -23.13 10.95
C LYS A 549 0.05 -21.70 11.42
N SER A 550 1.11 -20.96 11.73
CA SER A 550 1.02 -19.62 12.32
C SER A 550 1.05 -18.51 11.27
N TYR A 551 1.87 -18.67 10.23
CA TYR A 551 2.03 -17.68 9.15
C TYR A 551 2.61 -18.32 7.89
N VAL A 552 2.75 -17.53 6.82
CA VAL A 552 3.44 -17.91 5.59
C VAL A 552 4.64 -16.99 5.36
N THR A 553 5.81 -17.56 5.09
CA THR A 553 6.97 -16.79 4.63
C THR A 553 6.90 -16.63 3.11
N VAL A 554 6.98 -15.40 2.62
CA VAL A 554 6.98 -15.09 1.19
C VAL A 554 8.29 -14.42 0.85
N ILE A 555 9.05 -14.99 -0.09
CA ILE A 555 10.36 -14.48 -0.51
C ILE A 555 10.27 -14.16 -1.99
N ASP A 556 10.35 -12.88 -2.35
CA ASP A 556 10.30 -12.40 -3.73
C ASP A 556 11.67 -11.89 -4.16
N PHE A 557 12.25 -12.54 -5.17
CA PHE A 557 13.54 -12.17 -5.74
C PHE A 557 13.34 -11.13 -6.85
N ILE A 558 13.63 -9.88 -6.52
CA ILE A 558 13.34 -8.71 -7.34
C ILE A 558 14.58 -8.31 -8.15
N GLY A 559 14.52 -8.60 -9.45
CA GLY A 559 15.44 -8.14 -10.48
C GLY A 559 15.24 -6.67 -10.87
N ASN A 560 15.96 -6.21 -11.89
CA ASN A 560 15.89 -4.82 -12.38
C ASN A 560 14.78 -4.64 -13.43
N TYR A 561 13.51 -4.75 -13.01
CA TYR A 561 12.37 -4.68 -13.92
C TYR A 561 11.67 -3.33 -13.86
N GLN A 562 11.25 -2.82 -15.02
CA GLN A 562 10.44 -1.59 -15.12
C GLN A 562 9.08 -1.71 -14.41
N ASN A 563 8.57 -2.92 -14.24
CA ASN A 563 7.25 -3.18 -13.65
C ASN A 563 7.28 -3.40 -12.12
N ASN A 564 8.41 -3.17 -11.45
CA ASN A 564 8.55 -3.40 -10.00
C ASN A 564 7.53 -2.58 -9.16
N PHE A 565 7.00 -1.47 -9.69
CA PHE A 565 5.92 -0.70 -9.05
C PHE A 565 4.60 -1.49 -8.89
N LEU A 566 4.43 -2.63 -9.59
CA LEU A 566 3.27 -3.51 -9.41
C LEU A 566 3.31 -4.29 -8.09
N VAL A 567 4.49 -4.51 -7.51
CA VAL A 567 4.67 -5.22 -6.24
C VAL A 567 3.93 -4.52 -5.09
N PRO A 568 4.17 -3.21 -4.81
CA PRO A 568 3.41 -2.52 -3.78
C PRO A 568 1.91 -2.46 -4.11
N ILE A 569 1.52 -2.28 -5.39
CA ILE A 569 0.09 -2.29 -5.78
C ILE A 569 -0.58 -3.62 -5.41
N ALA A 570 0.08 -4.74 -5.69
CA ALA A 570 -0.44 -6.07 -5.41
C ALA A 570 -0.52 -6.36 -3.90
N LEU A 571 0.48 -5.92 -3.14
CA LEU A 571 0.56 -6.14 -1.70
C LEU A 571 -0.38 -5.25 -0.89
N PHE A 572 -0.52 -3.98 -1.25
CA PHE A 572 -1.31 -2.98 -0.51
C PHE A 572 -2.70 -2.74 -1.09
N GLY A 573 -2.97 -3.20 -2.31
CA GLY A 573 -4.28 -3.04 -2.95
C GLY A 573 -4.57 -1.62 -3.43
N ASP A 574 -3.61 -0.69 -3.35
CA ASP A 574 -3.76 0.68 -3.87
C ASP A 574 -3.72 0.67 -5.40
N LYS A 575 -4.90 0.82 -6.02
CA LYS A 575 -5.09 0.90 -7.46
C LYS A 575 -5.19 2.34 -7.98
N THR A 576 -4.89 3.36 -7.16
CA THR A 576 -5.00 4.77 -7.58
C THR A 576 -3.89 5.17 -8.54
N TYR A 577 -2.75 4.45 -8.51
CA TYR A 577 -1.51 4.74 -9.24
C TYR A 577 -0.93 6.12 -8.93
N ILE A 578 -1.23 6.69 -7.76
CA ILE A 578 -0.63 7.95 -7.30
C ILE A 578 0.79 7.63 -6.80
N LYS A 579 1.80 8.19 -7.49
CA LYS A 579 3.22 7.91 -7.19
C LYS A 579 3.58 8.16 -5.72
N ASP A 580 3.10 9.27 -5.16
CA ASP A 580 3.38 9.63 -3.76
C ASP A 580 2.85 8.58 -2.77
N ASN A 581 1.61 8.11 -2.97
CA ASN A 581 1.02 7.05 -2.15
C ASN A 581 1.86 5.77 -2.23
N LEU A 582 2.23 5.34 -3.44
CA LEU A 582 3.07 4.15 -3.63
C LEU A 582 4.43 4.28 -2.91
N ARG A 583 5.05 5.47 -2.91
CA ARG A 583 6.32 5.68 -2.19
C ARG A 583 6.11 5.58 -0.68
N LYS A 584 5.05 6.19 -0.14
CA LYS A 584 4.69 6.09 1.28
C LYS A 584 4.48 4.64 1.71
N LEU A 585 3.78 3.85 0.89
CA LEU A 585 3.54 2.42 1.12
C LEU A 585 4.84 1.59 1.18
N VAL A 586 5.80 1.87 0.29
CA VAL A 586 7.10 1.17 0.26
C VAL A 586 8.02 1.61 1.39
N HIS A 587 7.97 2.89 1.79
CA HIS A 587 8.82 3.43 2.84
C HIS A 587 8.39 2.95 4.24
N ARG A 588 7.08 2.93 4.53
CA ARG A 588 6.50 2.49 5.82
C ARG A 588 5.39 1.45 5.63
N PRO A 589 5.73 0.24 5.15
CA PRO A 589 4.77 -0.82 4.90
C PRO A 589 3.92 -1.19 6.12
N GLU A 590 4.51 -1.14 7.31
CA GLU A 590 3.89 -1.52 8.58
C GLU A 590 2.69 -0.65 8.98
N LYS A 591 2.63 0.60 8.49
CA LYS A 591 1.53 1.55 8.74
C LYS A 591 0.34 1.36 7.81
N SER A 592 0.47 0.51 6.79
CA SER A 592 -0.53 0.38 5.71
C SER A 592 -1.16 -1.00 5.65
N ILE A 593 -0.40 -2.05 6.01
CA ILE A 593 -0.94 -3.41 6.06
C ILE A 593 -1.83 -3.58 7.30
N ILE A 594 -3.00 -4.20 7.14
CA ILE A 594 -3.93 -4.46 8.26
C ILE A 594 -3.61 -5.84 8.86
N GLY A 595 -3.85 -5.96 10.17
CA GLY A 595 -3.61 -7.18 10.91
C GLY A 595 -2.13 -7.41 11.12
N ALA A 596 -1.74 -8.67 11.12
CA ALA A 596 -0.46 -9.06 11.70
C ALA A 596 0.62 -9.40 10.65
N SER A 597 0.25 -9.48 9.37
CA SER A 597 1.19 -9.60 8.25
C SER A 597 2.20 -8.46 8.20
N THR A 598 3.40 -8.73 7.67
CA THR A 598 4.45 -7.71 7.50
C THR A 598 5.06 -7.77 6.11
N ILE A 599 5.59 -6.64 5.66
CA ILE A 599 6.30 -6.49 4.39
C ILE A 599 7.64 -5.85 4.67
N TYR A 600 8.70 -6.50 4.22
CA TYR A 600 10.07 -6.03 4.26
C TYR A 600 10.62 -5.99 2.83
N PHE A 601 11.36 -4.93 2.53
CA PHE A 601 12.13 -4.79 1.31
C PHE A 601 13.56 -4.48 1.72
N ASP A 602 14.54 -5.20 1.16
CA ASP A 602 15.94 -4.84 1.36
C ASP A 602 16.22 -3.44 0.74
N ARG A 603 17.36 -2.83 1.11
CA ARG A 603 17.71 -1.47 0.65
C ARG A 603 17.73 -1.36 -0.87
N ILE A 604 18.37 -2.32 -1.55
CA ILE A 604 18.55 -2.33 -3.01
C ILE A 604 17.19 -2.47 -3.72
N VAL A 605 16.29 -3.31 -3.19
CA VAL A 605 14.95 -3.51 -3.71
C VAL A 605 14.09 -2.26 -3.51
N LYS A 606 14.17 -1.59 -2.36
CA LYS A 606 13.48 -0.31 -2.15
C LYS A 606 13.88 0.69 -3.22
N GLU A 607 15.17 0.84 -3.49
CA GLU A 607 15.70 1.72 -4.55
C GLU A 607 15.16 1.33 -5.92
N LYS A 608 15.20 0.03 -6.29
CA LYS A 608 14.66 -0.47 -7.55
C LYS A 608 13.16 -0.17 -7.69
N ILE A 609 12.39 -0.34 -6.61
CA ILE A 609 10.96 -0.03 -6.61
C ILE A 609 10.74 1.48 -6.76
N PHE A 610 11.43 2.33 -5.99
CA PHE A 610 11.33 3.79 -6.12
C PHE A 610 11.70 4.25 -7.53
N HIS A 611 12.80 3.75 -8.09
CA HIS A 611 13.21 4.04 -9.46
C HIS A 611 12.13 3.63 -10.48
N SER A 612 11.50 2.47 -10.30
CA SER A 612 10.40 2.02 -11.17
C SER A 612 9.12 2.85 -11.01
N ILE A 613 8.85 3.44 -9.83
CA ILE A 613 7.75 4.38 -9.61
C ILE A 613 8.04 5.71 -10.31
N ASP A 614 9.28 6.19 -10.22
CA ASP A 614 9.71 7.47 -10.78
C ASP A 614 9.73 7.43 -12.31
N THR A 615 10.40 6.43 -12.89
CA THR A 615 10.52 6.23 -14.34
C THR A 615 9.29 5.57 -14.96
N GLY A 616 8.48 4.90 -14.14
CA GLY A 616 7.28 4.19 -14.58
C GLY A 616 6.32 5.11 -15.32
N LYS A 617 5.96 4.70 -16.54
CA LYS A 617 4.92 5.36 -17.34
C LYS A 617 3.54 4.92 -16.87
N LEU A 618 3.22 5.22 -15.61
CA LEU A 618 1.93 4.85 -14.99
C LEU A 618 0.74 5.42 -15.78
N GLN A 619 0.94 6.57 -16.44
CA GLN A 619 -0.04 7.29 -17.28
C GLN A 619 -0.04 6.86 -18.75
N GLU A 620 0.55 5.71 -19.09
CA GLU A 620 0.50 5.19 -20.45
C GLU A 620 -0.94 5.04 -20.94
N LYS A 621 -1.19 5.52 -22.16
CA LYS A 621 -2.50 5.43 -22.83
C LYS A 621 -3.13 4.05 -22.73
N ARG A 622 -2.32 2.99 -22.95
CA ARG A 622 -2.80 1.60 -22.87
C ARG A 622 -3.39 1.27 -21.50
N ARG A 623 -2.71 1.62 -20.40
CA ARG A 623 -3.16 1.35 -19.03
C ARG A 623 -4.39 2.14 -18.65
N LEU A 624 -4.42 3.43 -18.99
CA LEU A 624 -5.61 4.28 -18.77
C LEU A 624 -6.85 3.70 -19.47
N VAL A 625 -6.69 3.20 -20.70
CA VAL A 625 -7.78 2.53 -21.43
C VAL A 625 -8.20 1.21 -20.77
N GLU A 626 -7.24 0.42 -20.28
CA GLU A 626 -7.51 -0.82 -19.54
C GLU A 626 -8.28 -0.53 -18.23
N ASP A 627 -7.80 0.41 -17.40
CA ASP A 627 -8.43 0.83 -16.14
C ASP A 627 -9.87 1.35 -16.36
N TYR A 628 -10.06 2.19 -17.40
CA TYR A 628 -11.38 2.68 -17.79
C TYR A 628 -12.33 1.55 -18.18
N LYS A 629 -11.86 0.60 -18.99
CA LYS A 629 -12.67 -0.55 -19.42
C LYS A 629 -13.05 -1.44 -18.25
N ILE A 630 -12.15 -1.65 -17.30
CA ILE A 630 -12.40 -2.43 -16.08
C ILE A 630 -13.54 -1.78 -15.28
N LEU A 631 -13.45 -0.46 -15.01
CA LEU A 631 -14.49 0.22 -14.24
C LEU A 631 -15.81 0.32 -15.01
N LYS A 632 -15.78 0.66 -16.31
CA LYS A 632 -16.95 0.65 -17.19
C LYS A 632 -17.64 -0.70 -17.15
N GLY A 633 -16.86 -1.78 -17.21
CA GLY A 633 -17.36 -3.13 -17.05
C GLY A 633 -17.94 -3.38 -15.66
N LYS A 634 -17.31 -2.92 -14.59
CA LYS A 634 -17.85 -3.09 -13.23
C LYS A 634 -19.24 -2.47 -13.03
N ILE A 635 -19.46 -1.28 -13.59
CA ILE A 635 -20.67 -0.48 -13.34
C ILE A 635 -21.72 -0.54 -14.47
N GLY A 636 -21.35 -1.02 -15.66
CA GLY A 636 -22.24 -1.16 -16.82
C GLY A 636 -22.63 0.13 -17.54
N ARG A 637 -21.98 1.26 -17.24
CA ARG A 637 -22.18 2.57 -17.88
C ARG A 637 -20.86 3.31 -18.00
N VAL A 638 -20.83 4.42 -18.76
CA VAL A 638 -19.67 5.32 -18.80
C VAL A 638 -19.36 5.80 -17.37
N PRO A 639 -18.16 5.50 -16.83
CA PRO A 639 -17.76 5.97 -15.51
C PRO A 639 -17.62 7.48 -15.49
N THR A 640 -18.07 8.09 -14.41
CA THR A 640 -17.74 9.46 -14.04
C THR A 640 -16.47 9.45 -13.19
N MET A 641 -15.86 10.61 -12.94
CA MET A 641 -14.70 10.73 -12.07
C MET A 641 -15.03 10.30 -10.63
N ILE A 642 -16.27 10.56 -10.16
CA ILE A 642 -16.71 10.08 -8.85
C ILE A 642 -16.80 8.57 -8.76
N ASP A 643 -17.18 7.87 -9.83
CA ASP A 643 -17.20 6.40 -9.82
C ASP A 643 -15.82 5.82 -9.57
N PHE A 644 -14.77 6.41 -10.16
CA PHE A 644 -13.39 5.97 -9.89
C PHE A 644 -13.03 6.11 -8.41
N LEU A 645 -13.43 7.22 -7.79
CA LEU A 645 -13.17 7.49 -6.38
C LEU A 645 -13.95 6.54 -5.46
N GLU A 646 -15.25 6.35 -5.71
CA GLU A 646 -16.11 5.47 -4.90
C GLU A 646 -15.73 3.99 -4.98
N HIS A 647 -15.16 3.57 -6.10
CA HIS A 647 -14.67 2.21 -6.28
C HIS A 647 -13.19 2.00 -5.90
N GLY A 648 -12.47 3.06 -5.46
CA GLY A 648 -11.06 2.98 -5.09
C GLY A 648 -10.15 2.54 -6.24
N GLU A 649 -10.55 2.85 -7.48
CA GLU A 649 -9.82 2.49 -8.69
C GLU A 649 -8.86 3.62 -9.11
N ARG A 650 -8.39 3.59 -10.35
CA ARG A 650 -7.47 4.58 -10.93
C ARG A 650 -7.88 6.01 -10.61
N ASP A 651 -6.94 6.81 -10.09
CA ASP A 651 -7.19 8.23 -9.88
C ASP A 651 -7.57 8.93 -11.20
N PRO A 652 -8.79 9.49 -11.31
CA PRO A 652 -9.32 9.98 -12.59
C PRO A 652 -8.63 11.26 -13.05
N PHE A 653 -7.92 11.99 -12.18
CA PHE A 653 -7.14 13.16 -12.57
C PHE A 653 -5.97 12.78 -13.50
N GLN A 654 -5.51 11.54 -13.46
CA GLN A 654 -4.47 11.05 -14.39
C GLN A 654 -4.92 11.06 -15.85
N TYR A 655 -6.22 10.93 -16.14
CA TYR A 655 -6.75 11.10 -17.49
C TYR A 655 -6.67 12.58 -17.92
N ILE A 656 -6.93 13.52 -17.01
CA ILE A 656 -6.80 14.96 -17.28
C ILE A 656 -5.34 15.31 -17.58
N VAL A 657 -4.39 14.78 -16.81
CA VAL A 657 -2.95 15.00 -17.05
C VAL A 657 -2.57 14.55 -18.46
N HIS A 658 -2.97 13.34 -18.88
CA HIS A 658 -2.59 12.75 -20.17
C HIS A 658 -3.37 13.29 -21.39
N TYR A 659 -4.69 13.47 -21.26
CA TYR A 659 -5.60 13.81 -22.36
C TYR A 659 -6.09 15.26 -22.33
N ASN A 660 -5.55 16.10 -21.44
CA ASN A 660 -5.98 17.48 -21.16
C ASN A 660 -7.30 17.63 -20.41
N SER A 661 -8.27 16.73 -20.65
CA SER A 661 -9.49 16.61 -19.85
C SER A 661 -10.02 15.18 -19.91
N TYR A 662 -10.86 14.81 -18.94
CA TYR A 662 -11.57 13.52 -19.01
C TYR A 662 -12.60 13.52 -20.14
N TYR A 663 -13.19 14.67 -20.47
CA TYR A 663 -14.09 14.82 -21.60
C TYR A 663 -13.40 14.52 -22.94
N ALA A 664 -12.19 15.05 -23.15
CA ALA A 664 -11.38 14.76 -24.33
C ALA A 664 -11.00 13.27 -24.41
N TYR A 665 -10.75 12.64 -23.27
CA TYR A 665 -10.56 11.19 -23.20
C TYR A 665 -11.80 10.41 -23.66
N LEU A 666 -13.00 10.77 -23.17
CA LEU A 666 -14.26 10.12 -23.55
C LEU A 666 -14.55 10.28 -25.06
N LEU A 667 -14.27 11.45 -25.64
CA LEU A 667 -14.34 11.67 -27.09
C LEU A 667 -13.38 10.75 -27.84
N GLY A 668 -12.15 10.61 -27.34
CA GLY A 668 -11.16 9.68 -27.89
C GLY A 668 -11.57 8.21 -27.81
N MET A 669 -12.38 7.84 -26.81
CA MET A 669 -12.99 6.51 -26.67
C MET A 669 -14.26 6.32 -27.52
N LYS A 670 -14.71 7.37 -28.23
CA LYS A 670 -15.93 7.38 -29.04
C LYS A 670 -17.19 7.08 -28.23
N GLU A 671 -17.23 7.54 -26.97
CA GLU A 671 -18.45 7.50 -26.18
C GLU A 671 -19.50 8.46 -26.77
N SER A 672 -20.78 8.19 -26.49
CA SER A 672 -21.91 8.97 -27.02
C SER A 672 -22.07 10.31 -26.29
N ILE A 673 -21.14 11.24 -26.53
CA ILE A 673 -21.12 12.60 -25.99
C ILE A 673 -20.94 13.64 -27.11
N SER A 674 -21.29 14.89 -26.82
CA SER A 674 -21.31 16.00 -27.75
C SER A 674 -19.89 16.35 -28.22
N PRO A 675 -19.67 16.58 -29.54
CA PRO A 675 -18.40 17.06 -30.02
C PRO A 675 -18.11 18.48 -29.51
N ILE A 676 -16.83 18.82 -29.40
CA ILE A 676 -16.36 20.13 -28.95
C ILE A 676 -15.53 20.79 -30.05
N SER A 677 -15.65 22.10 -30.18
CA SER A 677 -14.78 22.96 -30.98
C SER A 677 -13.40 23.12 -30.31
N GLU A 678 -12.44 23.65 -31.05
CA GLU A 678 -11.10 23.94 -30.50
C GLU A 678 -11.14 24.91 -29.31
N PHE A 679 -12.01 25.93 -29.38
CA PHE A 679 -12.19 26.87 -28.28
C PHE A 679 -12.76 26.19 -27.02
N GLU A 680 -13.76 25.34 -27.19
CA GLU A 680 -14.36 24.59 -26.08
C GLU A 680 -13.35 23.62 -25.46
N ASP A 681 -12.55 22.91 -26.26
CA ASP A 681 -11.48 22.03 -25.75
C ASP A 681 -10.42 22.81 -24.96
N GLN A 682 -10.03 23.98 -25.45
CA GLN A 682 -9.12 24.90 -24.77
C GLN A 682 -9.68 25.40 -23.42
N LEU A 683 -10.98 25.73 -23.37
CA LEU A 683 -11.66 26.20 -22.16
C LEU A 683 -11.84 25.05 -21.15
N ILE A 684 -12.31 23.89 -21.60
CA ILE A 684 -12.44 22.69 -20.76
C ILE A 684 -11.08 22.30 -20.18
N THR A 685 -10.04 22.24 -21.01
CA THR A 685 -8.67 21.93 -20.56
C THR A 685 -8.21 22.89 -19.46
N PHE A 686 -8.45 24.19 -19.65
CA PHE A 686 -8.11 25.21 -18.66
C PHE A 686 -8.88 25.00 -17.35
N LEU A 687 -10.21 24.82 -17.42
CA LEU A 687 -11.03 24.56 -16.24
C LEU A 687 -10.56 23.29 -15.52
N SER A 688 -10.27 22.22 -16.24
CA SER A 688 -9.90 20.92 -15.66
C SER A 688 -8.52 20.89 -15.02
N LYS A 689 -7.51 21.50 -15.65
CA LYS A 689 -6.11 21.48 -15.16
C LYS A 689 -5.81 22.59 -14.18
N GLU A 690 -6.40 23.77 -14.36
CA GLU A 690 -5.96 25.00 -13.70
C GLU A 690 -6.92 25.53 -12.65
N ILE A 691 -8.22 25.23 -12.77
CA ILE A 691 -9.26 25.78 -11.87
C ILE A 691 -9.82 24.71 -10.94
N LEU A 692 -10.16 23.55 -11.49
CA LEU A 692 -10.85 22.46 -10.79
C LEU A 692 -9.91 21.32 -10.39
N ASN A 693 -8.61 21.58 -10.29
CA ASN A 693 -7.68 20.63 -9.67
C ASN A 693 -7.90 20.59 -8.13
N PRO A 694 -7.67 19.44 -7.45
CA PRO A 694 -7.96 19.27 -6.01
C PRO A 694 -6.90 19.95 -5.12
N VAL A 695 -6.70 21.25 -5.29
CA VAL A 695 -5.63 22.03 -4.64
C VAL A 695 -6.17 23.27 -3.92
N ARG A 696 -7.16 24.00 -4.48
CA ARG A 696 -7.78 25.15 -3.81
C ARG A 696 -9.31 25.05 -3.84
N PHE A 697 -9.93 25.05 -2.67
CA PHE A 697 -11.35 24.72 -2.51
C PHE A 697 -12.28 25.81 -3.04
N LEU A 698 -11.92 27.09 -2.87
CA LEU A 698 -12.77 28.23 -3.22
C LEU A 698 -13.24 28.22 -4.68
N GLU A 699 -12.36 27.99 -5.65
CA GLU A 699 -12.72 27.90 -7.08
C GLU A 699 -13.72 26.77 -7.34
N ILE A 700 -13.50 25.62 -6.71
CA ILE A 700 -14.33 24.43 -6.88
C ILE A 700 -15.73 24.71 -6.35
N HIS A 701 -15.82 25.29 -5.15
CA HIS A 701 -17.09 25.63 -4.52
C HIS A 701 -17.84 26.72 -5.31
N LEU A 702 -17.13 27.75 -5.76
CA LEU A 702 -17.70 28.82 -6.58
C LEU A 702 -18.20 28.28 -7.92
N MET A 703 -17.40 27.47 -8.62
CA MET A 703 -17.79 26.85 -9.89
C MET A 703 -19.03 25.98 -9.72
N LYS A 704 -19.04 25.07 -8.73
CA LYS A 704 -20.20 24.21 -8.44
C LYS A 704 -21.46 25.02 -8.15
N THR A 705 -21.33 26.14 -7.45
CA THR A 705 -22.46 27.03 -7.13
C THR A 705 -22.99 27.73 -8.38
N ILE A 706 -22.10 28.30 -9.21
CA ILE A 706 -22.47 29.00 -10.45
C ILE A 706 -23.07 28.04 -11.47
N LEU A 707 -22.53 26.82 -11.63
CA LEU A 707 -23.10 25.81 -12.53
C LEU A 707 -24.53 25.40 -12.14
N ASN A 708 -24.83 25.34 -10.84
CA ASN A 708 -26.15 24.95 -10.34
C ASN A 708 -27.17 26.09 -10.34
N ARG A 709 -26.74 27.32 -9.99
CA ARG A 709 -27.65 28.45 -9.74
C ARG A 709 -27.64 29.52 -10.83
N GLY A 710 -26.60 29.56 -11.67
CA GLY A 710 -26.36 30.63 -12.66
C GLY A 710 -25.91 31.97 -12.04
N GLN A 711 -26.47 32.34 -10.89
CA GLN A 711 -26.08 33.51 -10.11
C GLN A 711 -26.31 33.29 -8.61
N ILE A 712 -25.60 34.05 -7.77
CA ILE A 712 -25.77 34.04 -6.31
C ILE A 712 -25.34 35.39 -5.72
N SER A 713 -26.00 35.86 -4.66
CA SER A 713 -25.53 37.06 -3.96
C SER A 713 -24.21 36.78 -3.24
N LEU A 714 -23.37 37.80 -3.09
CA LEU A 714 -22.08 37.69 -2.38
C LEU A 714 -22.27 37.20 -0.95
N VAL A 715 -23.26 37.75 -0.24
CA VAL A 715 -23.57 37.38 1.15
C VAL A 715 -23.97 35.92 1.24
N GLU A 716 -24.87 35.48 0.38
CA GLU A 716 -25.33 34.09 0.37
C GLU A 716 -24.18 33.13 0.02
N PHE A 717 -23.29 33.50 -0.90
CA PHE A 717 -22.11 32.68 -1.20
C PHE A 717 -21.14 32.61 -0.01
N GLN A 718 -20.91 33.71 0.69
CA GLN A 718 -20.08 33.72 1.90
C GLN A 718 -20.69 32.87 3.03
N GLU A 719 -22.01 32.87 3.18
CA GLU A 719 -22.72 32.00 4.14
C GLU A 719 -22.60 30.51 3.78
N LEU A 720 -22.76 30.16 2.49
CA LEU A 720 -22.54 28.79 2.02
C LEU A 720 -21.10 28.33 2.26
N TYR A 721 -20.14 29.19 1.94
CA TYR A 721 -18.72 28.93 2.17
C TYR A 721 -18.44 28.72 3.67
N LEU A 722 -18.93 29.62 4.54
CA LEU A 722 -18.77 29.52 5.99
C LEU A 722 -19.39 28.23 6.54
N LYS A 723 -20.58 27.85 6.05
CA LYS A 723 -21.26 26.62 6.48
C LYS A 723 -20.47 25.37 6.12
N GLU A 724 -19.86 25.33 4.93
CA GLU A 724 -19.11 24.17 4.45
C GLU A 724 -17.71 24.08 5.10
N THR A 725 -17.09 25.23 5.38
CA THR A 725 -15.68 25.33 5.77
C THR A 725 -15.42 25.69 7.23
N SER A 726 -16.43 26.23 7.92
CA SER A 726 -16.29 26.91 9.22
C SER A 726 -15.36 28.14 9.20
N ILE A 727 -15.03 28.68 8.01
CA ILE A 727 -14.10 29.80 7.83
C ILE A 727 -14.80 30.96 7.11
N SER A 728 -14.55 32.19 7.58
CA SER A 728 -15.06 33.40 6.94
C SER A 728 -14.29 33.69 5.65
N LEU A 729 -14.99 33.96 4.56
CA LEU A 729 -14.40 34.27 3.26
C LEU A 729 -14.14 35.77 3.11
N GLU A 730 -12.86 36.15 3.05
CA GLU A 730 -12.42 37.52 2.79
C GLU A 730 -12.71 37.98 1.36
N LYS A 731 -12.98 39.27 1.19
CA LYS A 731 -13.30 39.87 -0.12
C LYS A 731 -12.11 39.82 -1.07
N GLU A 732 -10.90 40.06 -0.57
CA GLU A 732 -9.65 39.99 -1.35
C GLU A 732 -9.44 38.58 -1.90
N THR A 733 -9.63 37.56 -1.06
CA THR A 733 -9.47 36.15 -1.45
C THR A 733 -10.49 35.75 -2.53
N LEU A 734 -11.74 36.19 -2.41
CA LEU A 734 -12.75 35.97 -3.46
C LEU A 734 -12.41 36.70 -4.77
N ASN A 735 -11.95 37.96 -4.69
CA ASN A 735 -11.53 38.70 -5.88
C ASN A 735 -10.34 38.01 -6.57
N HIS A 736 -9.40 37.45 -5.81
CA HIS A 736 -8.31 36.63 -6.35
C HIS A 736 -8.84 35.36 -7.02
N ALA A 737 -9.83 34.68 -6.44
CA ALA A 737 -10.46 33.52 -7.07
C ALA A 737 -11.12 33.88 -8.41
N LEU A 738 -11.87 35.00 -8.48
CA LEU A 738 -12.44 35.49 -9.74
C LEU A 738 -11.34 35.80 -10.78
N HIS A 739 -10.24 36.40 -10.35
CA HIS A 739 -9.08 36.70 -11.20
C HIS A 739 -8.43 35.43 -11.75
N VAL A 740 -8.29 34.39 -10.92
CA VAL A 740 -7.76 33.08 -11.32
C VAL A 740 -8.72 32.38 -12.27
N MET A 741 -10.01 32.31 -11.92
CA MET A 741 -11.06 31.65 -12.71
C MET A 741 -11.17 32.24 -14.12
N ASN A 742 -11.02 33.56 -14.28
CA ASN A 742 -11.03 34.20 -15.60
C ASN A 742 -9.67 34.15 -16.31
N GLY A 743 -8.72 33.32 -15.86
CA GLY A 743 -7.45 33.11 -16.54
C GLY A 743 -6.48 34.30 -16.51
N LEU A 744 -6.64 35.22 -15.56
CA LEU A 744 -5.80 36.43 -15.46
C LEU A 744 -4.54 36.20 -14.62
N PHE A 745 -4.49 35.12 -13.83
CA PHE A 745 -3.29 34.65 -13.14
C PHE A 745 -2.36 33.85 -14.07
N HIS A 746 -2.93 33.05 -14.96
CA HIS A 746 -2.19 32.16 -15.85
C HIS A 746 -1.68 32.90 -17.09
N THR A 747 -0.48 32.56 -17.55
CA THR A 747 0.15 33.20 -18.72
C THR A 747 0.54 32.19 -19.79
N ILE A 748 0.53 32.63 -21.04
CA ILE A 748 1.02 31.88 -22.21
C ILE A 748 2.02 32.74 -22.99
N SER A 749 2.97 32.07 -23.65
CA SER A 749 3.91 32.74 -24.55
C SER A 749 3.28 32.89 -25.92
N VAL A 750 3.04 34.12 -26.35
CA VAL A 750 2.54 34.48 -27.68
C VAL A 750 3.54 35.45 -28.29
N ASN A 751 4.11 35.12 -29.46
CA ASN A 751 5.14 35.94 -30.12
C ASN A 751 6.34 36.29 -29.23
N LYS A 752 6.73 35.38 -28.32
CA LYS A 752 7.79 35.55 -27.30
C LYS A 752 7.46 36.54 -26.17
N GLU A 753 6.22 37.02 -26.08
CA GLU A 753 5.73 37.81 -24.96
C GLU A 753 4.78 36.96 -24.09
N LEU A 754 4.84 37.17 -22.78
CA LEU A 754 3.94 36.51 -21.83
C LEU A 754 2.66 37.33 -21.68
N VAL A 755 1.55 36.75 -22.13
CA VAL A 755 0.21 37.36 -22.03
C VAL A 755 -0.69 36.54 -21.12
N LYS A 756 -1.62 37.21 -20.43
CA LYS A 756 -2.63 36.56 -19.58
C LYS A 756 -3.55 35.71 -20.46
N ILE A 757 -3.76 34.43 -20.11
CA ILE A 757 -4.55 33.48 -20.91
C ILE A 757 -5.97 34.02 -21.13
N GLY A 758 -6.60 34.50 -20.06
CA GLY A 758 -7.95 35.03 -20.08
C GLY A 758 -8.11 36.19 -21.05
N SER A 759 -7.15 37.13 -21.07
CA SER A 759 -7.16 38.27 -21.97
C SER A 759 -6.91 37.87 -23.43
N HIS A 760 -6.05 36.89 -23.67
CA HIS A 760 -5.75 36.42 -25.03
C HIS A 760 -6.92 35.61 -25.63
N ARG A 761 -7.57 34.78 -24.81
CA ARG A 761 -8.67 33.90 -25.24
C ARG A 761 -10.06 34.50 -25.01
N ASN A 762 -10.15 35.72 -24.47
CA ASN A 762 -11.40 36.39 -24.10
C ASN A 762 -12.29 35.55 -23.18
N TYR A 763 -11.70 34.93 -22.16
CA TYR A 763 -12.47 34.17 -21.17
C TYR A 763 -13.34 35.10 -20.31
N ASP A 764 -14.62 34.72 -20.20
CA ASP A 764 -15.62 35.33 -19.34
C ASP A 764 -16.39 34.20 -18.65
N ILE A 765 -15.88 33.75 -17.50
CA ILE A 765 -16.29 32.50 -16.86
C ILE A 765 -17.20 32.80 -15.67
N VAL A 766 -16.79 33.70 -14.77
CA VAL A 766 -17.61 34.20 -13.66
C VAL A 766 -17.27 35.66 -13.42
N PHE A 767 -18.27 36.52 -13.28
CA PHE A 767 -18.06 37.93 -12.96
C PHE A 767 -18.91 38.37 -11.76
N LYS A 768 -18.57 39.52 -11.20
CA LYS A 768 -19.29 40.17 -10.10
C LYS A 768 -19.92 41.47 -10.60
N GLU A 769 -21.23 41.61 -10.40
CA GLU A 769 -21.99 42.81 -10.72
C GLU A 769 -22.97 43.12 -9.57
N ASN A 770 -22.90 44.33 -9.00
CA ASN A 770 -23.79 44.78 -7.90
C ASN A 770 -23.87 43.77 -6.73
N ASP A 771 -22.71 43.27 -6.27
CA ASP A 771 -22.62 42.23 -5.23
C ASP A 771 -23.35 40.91 -5.54
N VAL A 772 -23.61 40.63 -6.81
CA VAL A 772 -24.07 39.35 -7.31
C VAL A 772 -22.97 38.71 -8.16
N LEU A 773 -22.61 37.46 -7.84
CA LEU A 773 -21.73 36.62 -8.64
C LEU A 773 -22.59 35.97 -9.73
N LYS A 774 -22.19 36.10 -10.99
CA LYS A 774 -22.95 35.64 -12.16
C LYS A 774 -22.08 34.81 -13.10
N ILE A 775 -22.71 33.86 -13.77
CA ILE A 775 -22.10 33.11 -14.88
C ILE A 775 -21.71 34.05 -16.02
N GLY A 776 -20.47 33.93 -16.49
CA GLY A 776 -19.97 34.65 -17.64
C GLY A 776 -20.39 33.98 -18.96
N ARG A 777 -20.30 34.74 -20.07
CA ARG A 777 -20.76 34.28 -21.39
C ARG A 777 -20.07 33.00 -21.84
N THR A 778 -18.74 32.92 -21.72
CA THR A 778 -17.99 31.75 -22.22
C THR A 778 -18.33 30.48 -21.47
N LEU A 779 -18.61 30.56 -20.17
CA LEU A 779 -19.09 29.40 -19.40
C LEU A 779 -20.54 29.08 -19.72
N SER A 780 -21.41 30.10 -19.88
CA SER A 780 -22.81 29.91 -20.25
C SER A 780 -22.94 29.17 -21.59
N ASP A 781 -22.24 29.64 -22.63
CA ASP A 781 -22.26 29.02 -23.97
C ASP A 781 -21.75 27.57 -23.92
N LEU A 782 -20.72 27.30 -23.11
CA LEU A 782 -20.15 25.97 -22.93
C LEU A 782 -21.13 24.97 -22.30
N ILE A 783 -21.92 25.41 -21.30
CA ILE A 783 -22.81 24.52 -20.53
C ILE A 783 -24.20 24.35 -21.15
N GLU A 784 -24.48 24.97 -22.31
CA GLU A 784 -25.67 24.65 -23.12
C GLU A 784 -25.68 23.15 -23.52
N LYS A 785 -24.48 22.57 -23.67
CA LYS A 785 -24.27 21.13 -23.82
C LYS A 785 -24.37 20.45 -22.45
N ALA A 786 -25.46 19.71 -22.24
CA ALA A 786 -25.80 19.12 -20.93
C ALA A 786 -24.75 18.13 -20.39
N ASP A 787 -24.08 17.39 -21.26
CA ASP A 787 -22.98 16.49 -20.93
C ASP A 787 -21.73 17.22 -20.43
N ILE A 788 -21.37 18.37 -21.01
CA ILE A 788 -20.26 19.21 -20.51
C ILE A 788 -20.59 19.77 -19.13
N LYS A 789 -21.84 20.24 -18.91
CA LYS A 789 -22.29 20.67 -17.58
C LYS A 789 -22.17 19.55 -16.56
N SER A 790 -22.62 18.34 -16.92
CA SER A 790 -22.51 17.16 -16.05
C SER A 790 -21.06 16.82 -15.75
N TYR A 791 -20.18 16.89 -16.74
CA TYR A 791 -18.74 16.65 -16.56
C TYR A 791 -18.11 17.65 -15.59
N LEU A 792 -18.38 18.95 -15.73
CA LEU A 792 -17.82 19.96 -14.84
C LEU A 792 -18.33 19.81 -13.40
N LEU A 793 -19.61 19.47 -13.21
CA LEU A 793 -20.17 19.18 -11.88
C LEU A 793 -19.53 17.94 -11.24
N ASP A 794 -19.34 16.87 -12.03
CA ASP A 794 -18.66 15.65 -11.58
C ASP A 794 -17.20 15.91 -11.21
N LEU A 795 -16.48 16.73 -11.99
CA LEU A 795 -15.12 17.16 -11.67
C LEU A 795 -15.08 18.01 -10.39
N CYS A 796 -16.02 18.94 -10.20
CA CYS A 796 -16.12 19.71 -8.95
C CYS A 796 -16.34 18.80 -7.74
N GLU A 797 -17.23 17.82 -7.86
CA GLU A 797 -17.50 16.86 -6.79
C GLU A 797 -16.28 15.97 -6.51
N TYR A 798 -15.61 15.48 -7.56
CA TYR A 798 -14.38 14.69 -7.43
C TYR A 798 -13.32 15.49 -6.69
N SER A 799 -13.04 16.72 -7.13
CA SER A 799 -11.99 17.54 -6.52
C SER A 799 -12.32 17.91 -5.08
N PHE A 800 -13.59 18.19 -4.77
CA PHE A 800 -14.05 18.40 -3.40
C PHE A 800 -13.83 17.18 -2.51
N ARG A 801 -14.27 15.99 -2.93
CA ARG A 801 -14.11 14.76 -2.15
C ARG A 801 -12.65 14.37 -1.97
N THR A 802 -11.83 14.49 -3.01
CA THR A 802 -10.39 14.23 -2.94
C THR A 802 -9.71 15.13 -1.91
N MET A 803 -10.03 16.44 -1.90
CA MET A 803 -9.50 17.36 -0.87
C MET A 803 -9.93 16.95 0.54
N LYS A 804 -11.21 16.59 0.72
CA LYS A 804 -11.76 16.17 2.03
C LYS A 804 -11.17 14.84 2.53
N ILE A 805 -10.91 13.90 1.63
CA ILE A 805 -10.26 12.62 1.95
C ILE A 805 -8.80 12.84 2.38
N ASN A 806 -8.09 13.72 1.67
CA ASN A 806 -6.68 13.98 1.95
C ASN A 806 -6.47 14.75 3.25
N GLU A 807 -7.37 15.67 3.62
CA GLU A 807 -7.32 16.34 4.91
C GLU A 807 -8.70 16.86 5.37
N PRO A 808 -9.16 16.55 6.60
CA PRO A 808 -10.40 17.10 7.14
C PRO A 808 -10.43 18.64 7.29
N GLY A 809 -9.27 19.31 7.22
CA GLY A 809 -9.07 20.76 7.34
C GLY A 809 -8.83 21.53 6.03
N PHE A 810 -9.10 20.91 4.87
CA PHE A 810 -8.84 21.42 3.50
C PHE A 810 -9.40 22.82 3.15
N ALA A 811 -10.15 23.43 4.07
CA ALA A 811 -11.08 24.52 3.82
C ALA A 811 -10.48 25.94 4.03
N ASN A 812 -9.23 26.02 4.51
CA ASN A 812 -8.50 27.29 4.73
C ASN A 812 -7.96 27.95 3.45
N ASN A 813 -8.12 27.32 2.27
CA ASN A 813 -7.44 27.74 1.02
C ASN A 813 -5.93 27.94 1.17
N ASP A 814 -5.31 27.25 2.13
CA ASP A 814 -3.90 27.35 2.45
C ASP A 814 -3.20 26.00 2.27
N PHE A 815 -1.87 25.97 2.42
CA PHE A 815 -1.07 24.77 2.25
C PHE A 815 -1.32 23.74 3.35
N ILE A 816 -1.56 22.51 2.90
CA ILE A 816 -1.62 21.30 3.71
C ILE A 816 -0.21 20.76 3.96
N LEU A 817 0.15 20.52 5.23
CA LEU A 817 1.45 19.95 5.61
C LEU A 817 1.68 18.60 4.92
N ASN A 818 2.94 18.36 4.51
CA ASN A 818 3.40 17.14 3.85
C ASN A 818 2.70 16.81 2.52
N SER A 819 1.87 17.72 1.99
CA SER A 819 1.27 17.61 0.66
C SER A 819 2.18 18.21 -0.40
N ARG A 820 2.01 17.76 -1.65
CA ARG A 820 2.83 18.20 -2.78
C ARG A 820 2.16 19.31 -3.57
N TYR A 821 2.94 20.30 -3.97
CA TYR A 821 2.48 21.46 -4.75
C TYR A 821 3.46 21.78 -5.88
N SER A 822 2.94 22.10 -7.05
CA SER A 822 3.76 22.73 -8.09
C SER A 822 4.05 24.19 -7.72
N ARG A 823 5.09 24.80 -8.31
CA ARG A 823 5.35 26.23 -8.11
C ARG A 823 4.13 27.11 -8.42
N LYS A 824 3.40 26.75 -9.47
CA LYS A 824 2.19 27.45 -9.90
C LYS A 824 1.10 27.41 -8.81
N ASP A 825 0.90 26.24 -8.20
CA ASP A 825 -0.05 26.07 -7.09
C ASP A 825 0.35 26.94 -5.89
N VAL A 826 1.64 27.01 -5.58
CA VAL A 826 2.17 27.84 -4.49
C VAL A 826 1.83 29.31 -4.67
N PHE A 827 2.13 29.88 -5.84
CA PHE A 827 1.83 31.29 -6.09
C PHE A 827 0.32 31.58 -6.20
N ARG A 828 -0.46 30.59 -6.63
CA ARG A 828 -1.92 30.67 -6.63
C ARG A 828 -2.47 30.74 -5.21
N ILE A 829 -2.03 29.84 -4.32
CA ILE A 829 -2.44 29.79 -2.91
C ILE A 829 -2.00 31.06 -2.16
N LEU A 830 -0.78 31.56 -2.41
CA LEU A 830 -0.28 32.83 -1.85
C LEU A 830 -0.95 34.09 -2.44
N GLN A 831 -1.93 33.92 -3.33
CA GLN A 831 -2.70 35.00 -3.93
C GLN A 831 -1.87 36.02 -4.71
N TRP A 832 -0.89 35.55 -5.48
CA TRP A 832 -0.12 36.41 -6.38
C TRP A 832 -0.97 36.80 -7.60
N GLU A 833 -0.72 38.01 -8.13
CA GLU A 833 -1.50 38.54 -9.25
C GLU A 833 -1.27 37.75 -10.55
N VAL A 834 -0.04 37.30 -10.80
CA VAL A 834 0.35 36.59 -12.01
C VAL A 834 1.30 35.47 -11.63
N ASN A 835 1.16 34.31 -12.29
CA ASN A 835 2.09 33.20 -12.14
C ASN A 835 3.50 33.62 -12.59
N PRO A 836 4.50 33.62 -11.70
CA PRO A 836 5.86 34.00 -12.05
C PRO A 836 6.48 33.05 -13.06
N VAL A 837 7.37 33.58 -13.91
CA VAL A 837 8.18 32.77 -14.82
C VAL A 837 9.10 31.86 -14.02
N ALA A 838 9.04 30.54 -14.28
CA ALA A 838 9.78 29.54 -13.52
C ALA A 838 11.28 29.83 -13.38
N LEU A 839 11.92 30.34 -14.45
CA LEU A 839 13.33 30.75 -14.45
C LEU A 839 13.65 31.85 -13.42
N ASN A 840 12.71 32.78 -13.18
CA ASN A 840 12.89 33.87 -12.23
C ASN A 840 12.71 33.41 -10.77
N VAL A 841 11.87 32.40 -10.55
CA VAL A 841 11.61 31.82 -9.23
C VAL A 841 12.87 31.16 -8.68
N GLY A 842 13.56 30.32 -9.45
CA GLY A 842 14.75 29.60 -8.96
C GLY A 842 14.46 28.85 -7.65
N GLY A 843 15.29 29.08 -6.63
CA GLY A 843 15.15 28.48 -5.28
C GLY A 843 14.29 29.26 -4.29
N TYR A 844 13.95 30.53 -4.54
CA TYR A 844 12.99 31.29 -3.73
C TYR A 844 12.52 32.56 -4.41
N MET A 845 11.38 33.12 -4.01
CA MET A 845 10.94 34.42 -4.51
C MET A 845 10.24 35.23 -3.43
N VAL A 846 10.74 36.46 -3.19
CA VAL A 846 10.14 37.43 -2.26
C VAL A 846 9.09 38.24 -3.01
N ARG A 847 7.89 38.36 -2.43
CA ARG A 847 6.82 39.21 -2.97
C ARG A 847 7.19 40.68 -2.88
N LYS A 848 6.79 41.50 -3.86
CA LYS A 848 7.14 42.92 -3.93
C LYS A 848 6.76 43.73 -2.68
N ASN A 849 5.63 43.41 -2.05
CA ASN A 849 5.16 44.04 -0.81
C ASN A 849 5.74 43.41 0.47
N LYS A 850 6.66 42.44 0.34
CA LYS A 850 7.31 41.70 1.43
C LYS A 850 6.37 40.89 2.33
N ALA A 851 5.14 40.61 1.89
CA ALA A 851 4.20 39.81 2.68
C ALA A 851 4.63 38.33 2.78
N ASP A 852 5.27 37.79 1.73
CA ASP A 852 5.67 36.39 1.68
C ASP A 852 6.95 36.15 0.86
N CYS A 853 7.65 35.06 1.18
CA CYS A 853 8.80 34.53 0.44
C CYS A 853 8.67 33.00 0.30
N ALA A 854 8.25 32.52 -0.87
CA ALA A 854 8.17 31.10 -1.14
C ALA A 854 9.56 30.51 -1.39
N ILE A 855 9.93 29.44 -0.68
CA ILE A 855 11.24 28.77 -0.79
C ILE A 855 11.07 27.38 -1.39
N PHE A 856 11.88 27.03 -2.38
CA PHE A 856 11.90 25.73 -3.06
C PHE A 856 13.29 25.11 -3.01
N VAL A 857 13.40 23.93 -2.42
CA VAL A 857 14.66 23.19 -2.25
C VAL A 857 14.60 21.85 -2.98
N ASN A 858 15.58 21.61 -3.84
CA ASN A 858 15.91 20.27 -4.32
C ASN A 858 17.01 19.72 -3.42
N TYR A 859 16.70 18.73 -2.59
CA TYR A 859 17.59 18.28 -1.53
C TYR A 859 18.84 17.56 -2.09
N HIS A 860 18.63 16.56 -2.94
CA HIS A 860 19.67 15.93 -3.75
C HIS A 860 19.68 16.54 -5.15
N LYS A 861 20.88 16.84 -5.64
CA LYS A 861 21.10 17.49 -6.93
C LYS A 861 21.77 16.53 -7.89
N ASP A 862 21.30 16.49 -9.13
CA ASP A 862 21.85 15.61 -10.16
C ASP A 862 23.35 15.88 -10.37
N GLU A 863 24.15 14.83 -10.60
CA GLU A 863 25.62 14.92 -10.71
C GLU A 863 26.07 15.89 -11.82
N GLY A 864 25.28 16.02 -12.88
CA GLY A 864 25.51 16.88 -14.05
C GLY A 864 25.04 18.34 -13.92
N ILE A 865 24.58 18.78 -12.75
CA ILE A 865 24.24 20.20 -12.51
C ILE A 865 25.53 21.01 -12.30
N SER A 866 25.58 22.25 -12.86
CA SER A 866 26.76 23.12 -12.76
C SER A 866 27.14 23.39 -11.30
N ALA A 867 28.44 23.40 -10.96
CA ALA A 867 28.89 23.65 -9.58
C ALA A 867 28.40 24.99 -9.01
N SER A 868 28.11 25.96 -9.89
CA SER A 868 27.47 27.23 -9.53
C SER A 868 26.06 27.10 -8.95
N THR A 869 25.40 25.94 -9.01
CA THR A 869 24.04 25.73 -8.49
C THR A 869 23.95 24.58 -7.48
N LYS A 870 25.10 23.99 -7.12
CA LYS A 870 25.25 23.00 -6.03
C LYS A 870 25.26 23.68 -4.66
N TYR A 871 24.16 24.36 -4.29
CA TYR A 871 23.92 24.79 -2.91
C TYR A 871 23.91 23.59 -1.96
N HIS A 872 24.46 23.73 -0.75
CA HIS A 872 24.50 22.68 0.28
C HIS A 872 23.35 22.85 1.27
N ASP A 873 22.11 22.93 0.77
CA ASP A 873 20.92 22.90 1.64
C ASP A 873 20.91 21.57 2.39
N ARG A 874 20.90 21.59 3.72
CA ARG A 874 20.98 20.36 4.53
C ARG A 874 20.21 20.47 5.82
N PHE A 875 19.51 19.41 6.18
CA PHE A 875 18.85 19.36 7.47
C PHE A 875 19.88 19.16 8.59
N ILE A 876 19.80 20.00 9.63
CA ILE A 876 20.50 19.78 10.91
C ILE A 876 19.67 18.85 11.79
N SER A 877 18.35 19.07 11.80
CA SER A 877 17.36 18.28 12.53
C SER A 877 16.04 18.30 11.76
N ARG A 878 14.98 17.67 12.29
CA ARG A 878 13.65 17.73 11.66
C ARG A 878 12.99 19.10 11.76
N ASN A 879 13.57 20.04 12.52
CA ASN A 879 13.04 21.39 12.70
C ASN A 879 13.96 22.46 12.15
N GLU A 880 15.15 22.10 11.67
CA GLU A 880 16.18 23.06 11.32
C GLU A 880 16.88 22.65 10.02
N LEU A 881 16.88 23.57 9.05
CA LEU A 881 17.48 23.43 7.74
C LEU A 881 18.52 24.55 7.55
N ILE A 882 19.75 24.19 7.19
CA ILE A 882 20.70 25.15 6.63
C ILE A 882 20.25 25.43 5.20
N TRP A 883 20.03 26.71 4.91
CA TRP A 883 19.50 27.18 3.65
C TRP A 883 20.42 28.22 3.02
N MET A 884 20.56 28.14 1.70
CA MET A 884 21.40 29.05 0.93
C MET A 884 20.58 29.91 -0.03
N THR A 885 20.97 31.18 -0.13
CA THR A 885 20.39 32.12 -1.09
C THR A 885 20.87 31.86 -2.52
N LYS A 886 20.24 32.53 -3.50
CA LYS A 886 20.60 32.47 -4.92
C LYS A 886 22.00 33.03 -5.11
N ASN A 887 22.63 32.65 -6.21
CA ASN A 887 23.96 33.15 -6.58
C ASN A 887 24.02 34.67 -6.63
N LYS A 888 25.20 35.22 -6.34
CA LYS A 888 25.49 36.66 -6.39
C LYS A 888 24.58 37.43 -5.43
N ARG A 889 24.55 36.98 -4.18
CA ARG A 889 23.82 37.61 -3.09
C ARG A 889 24.75 37.90 -1.92
N TYR A 890 24.43 39.00 -1.25
CA TYR A 890 25.15 39.58 -0.13
C TYR A 890 24.11 40.09 0.87
N PHE A 891 24.52 40.42 2.09
CA PHE A 891 23.66 41.09 3.08
C PHE A 891 23.06 42.40 2.57
N SER A 892 23.72 43.07 1.63
CA SER A 892 23.22 44.29 0.98
C SER A 892 22.18 44.05 -0.11
N SER A 893 21.92 42.80 -0.51
CA SER A 893 20.95 42.47 -1.55
C SER A 893 19.52 42.67 -1.04
N ALA A 894 18.66 43.32 -1.83
CA ALA A 894 17.32 43.74 -1.38
C ALA A 894 16.43 42.58 -0.90
N ASP A 895 16.52 41.43 -1.55
CA ASP A 895 15.82 40.21 -1.15
C ASP A 895 16.37 39.65 0.17
N VAL A 896 17.70 39.58 0.33
CA VAL A 896 18.37 39.15 1.58
C VAL A 896 18.00 40.07 2.75
N ILE A 897 18.02 41.39 2.56
CA ILE A 897 17.59 42.36 3.57
C ILE A 897 16.15 42.07 3.99
N SER A 898 15.25 41.84 3.03
CA SER A 898 13.84 41.57 3.30
C SER A 898 13.63 40.26 4.07
N ILE A 899 14.46 39.23 3.77
CA ILE A 899 14.44 37.94 4.46
C ILE A 899 15.00 38.07 5.89
N LEU A 900 16.11 38.78 6.10
CA LEU A 900 16.70 38.97 7.44
C LEU A 900 15.87 39.91 8.33
N SER A 901 14.97 40.70 7.74
CA SER A 901 13.98 41.53 8.44
C SER A 901 12.59 40.88 8.52
N GLN A 902 12.49 39.56 8.33
CA GLN A 902 11.22 38.80 8.33
C GLN A 902 10.27 39.19 9.47
N LYS A 903 10.78 39.25 10.71
CA LYS A 903 9.98 39.56 11.91
C LYS A 903 9.41 40.99 11.90
N GLU A 904 10.12 41.94 11.32
CA GLU A 904 9.70 43.35 11.26
C GLU A 904 8.53 43.55 10.29
N HIS A 905 8.47 42.72 9.24
CA HIS A 905 7.46 42.79 8.19
C HIS A 905 6.34 41.75 8.33
N GLY A 906 6.43 40.85 9.32
CA GLY A 906 5.49 39.72 9.45
C GLY A 906 5.52 38.79 8.23
N MET A 907 6.67 38.68 7.55
CA MET A 907 6.76 37.95 6.28
C MET A 907 6.57 36.44 6.48
N ARG A 908 5.63 35.86 5.74
CA ARG A 908 5.41 34.43 5.69
C ARG A 908 6.47 33.74 4.82
N MET A 909 7.11 32.68 5.31
CA MET A 909 8.16 31.96 4.56
C MET A 909 7.85 30.46 4.43
N PRO A 910 6.91 30.07 3.55
CA PRO A 910 6.59 28.67 3.33
C PRO A 910 7.74 27.92 2.65
N LEU A 911 8.12 26.77 3.21
CA LEU A 911 9.20 25.93 2.70
C LEU A 911 8.65 24.73 1.91
N PHE A 912 9.15 24.55 0.69
CA PHE A 912 8.81 23.45 -0.19
C PHE A 912 10.08 22.66 -0.56
N VAL A 913 10.07 21.34 -0.34
CA VAL A 913 11.25 20.48 -0.57
C VAL A 913 10.87 19.27 -1.40
N LYS A 914 11.74 18.88 -2.33
CA LYS A 914 11.66 17.58 -3.04
C LYS A 914 13.00 16.87 -2.98
N LYS A 915 13.00 15.53 -3.10
CA LYS A 915 14.24 14.76 -2.98
C LYS A 915 15.17 15.07 -4.14
N ASN A 916 14.68 14.96 -5.38
CA ASN A 916 15.44 15.25 -6.59
C ASN A 916 14.51 15.64 -7.75
N ASN A 917 15.08 15.89 -8.94
CA ASN A 917 14.29 16.30 -10.11
C ASN A 917 13.50 15.15 -10.77
N ALA A 918 13.87 13.88 -10.55
CA ALA A 918 13.18 12.74 -11.13
C ALA A 918 11.75 12.56 -10.58
N GLU A 919 11.44 13.15 -9.42
CA GLU A 919 10.12 13.08 -8.78
C GLU A 919 9.04 13.98 -9.43
N GLY A 920 9.39 14.75 -10.46
CA GLY A 920 8.50 15.66 -11.17
C GLY A 920 8.61 17.14 -10.72
N GLU A 921 7.57 17.91 -11.02
CA GLU A 921 7.54 19.37 -10.82
C GLU A 921 7.08 19.82 -9.42
N GLU A 922 6.55 18.89 -8.63
CA GLU A 922 5.91 19.17 -7.34
C GLU A 922 6.87 18.98 -6.16
N PHE A 923 6.63 19.75 -5.10
CA PHE A 923 7.45 19.79 -3.88
C PHE A 923 6.57 19.58 -2.66
N TYR A 924 7.07 18.86 -1.65
CA TYR A 924 6.40 18.71 -0.36
C TYR A 924 6.43 20.03 0.42
N TYR A 925 5.28 20.49 0.89
CA TYR A 925 5.20 21.61 1.83
C TYR A 925 5.57 21.14 3.25
N LEU A 926 6.61 21.74 3.83
CA LEU A 926 7.12 21.38 5.16
C LEU A 926 6.72 22.38 6.26
N GLY A 927 5.77 23.27 5.96
CA GLY A 927 5.33 24.32 6.87
C GLY A 927 6.00 25.67 6.62
N ASN A 928 5.62 26.66 7.40
CA ASN A 928 6.32 27.93 7.41
C ASN A 928 7.64 27.80 8.19
N SER A 929 8.58 28.64 7.80
CA SER A 929 9.90 28.75 8.41
C SER A 929 10.17 30.14 8.94
N LYS A 930 11.11 30.23 9.88
CA LYS A 930 11.63 31.47 10.46
C LYS A 930 13.14 31.52 10.30
N VAL A 931 13.67 32.66 9.89
CA VAL A 931 15.12 32.86 9.74
C VAL A 931 15.75 33.09 11.11
N LEU A 932 16.83 32.36 11.39
CA LEU A 932 17.69 32.58 12.55
C LEU A 932 18.80 33.56 12.17
N LYS A 933 18.53 34.86 12.31
CA LYS A 933 19.35 35.97 11.79
C LYS A 933 20.82 35.91 12.24
N GLU A 934 21.06 35.46 13.46
CA GLU A 934 22.38 35.30 14.07
C GLU A 934 23.25 34.22 13.40
N THR A 935 22.64 33.31 12.64
CA THR A 935 23.38 32.27 11.87
C THR A 935 23.74 32.72 10.47
N ALA A 936 23.25 33.88 10.02
CA ALA A 936 23.45 34.32 8.65
C ALA A 936 24.91 34.71 8.41
N VAL A 937 25.53 34.14 7.37
CA VAL A 937 26.92 34.38 6.98
C VAL A 937 27.06 34.51 5.46
N GLU A 938 27.86 35.47 5.00
CA GLU A 938 28.28 35.55 3.60
C GLU A 938 29.36 34.50 3.35
N ILE A 939 29.11 33.61 2.39
CA ILE A 939 30.05 32.57 1.95
C ILE A 939 30.28 32.65 0.45
N SER A 940 31.25 31.90 -0.04
CA SER A 940 31.57 31.80 -1.46
C SER A 940 31.67 30.34 -1.87
N ILE A 941 30.96 29.96 -2.94
CA ILE A 941 31.13 28.68 -3.63
C ILE A 941 31.91 28.89 -4.92
N TYR A 942 32.55 27.85 -5.45
CA TYR A 942 33.31 27.94 -6.70
C TYR A 942 32.55 27.22 -7.82
N ASN A 943 32.46 27.86 -8.99
CA ASN A 943 31.91 27.21 -10.17
C ASN A 943 32.94 26.28 -10.84
N ASP A 944 32.50 25.58 -11.89
CA ASP A 944 33.35 24.63 -12.65
C ASP A 944 34.57 25.28 -13.30
N SER A 945 34.59 26.62 -13.43
CA SER A 945 35.72 27.40 -13.94
C SER A 945 36.57 28.02 -12.82
N GLY A 946 36.42 27.61 -11.56
CA GLY A 946 37.19 28.11 -10.40
C GLY A 946 36.86 29.54 -9.96
N LYS A 947 35.79 30.14 -10.50
CA LYS A 947 35.35 31.50 -10.16
C LYS A 947 34.49 31.47 -8.90
N SER A 948 34.83 32.33 -7.94
CA SER A 948 34.05 32.52 -6.71
C SER A 948 32.67 33.13 -7.01
N ILE A 949 31.64 32.54 -6.41
CA ILE A 949 30.24 32.94 -6.47
C ILE A 949 29.79 33.20 -5.03
N PRO A 950 29.50 34.46 -4.68
CA PRO A 950 29.05 34.82 -3.35
C PRO A 950 27.57 34.47 -3.15
N LEU A 951 27.24 34.02 -1.95
CA LEU A 951 25.89 33.77 -1.48
C LEU A 951 25.83 33.91 0.04
N VAL A 952 24.62 33.99 0.59
CA VAL A 952 24.37 34.00 2.03
C VAL A 952 23.81 32.65 2.47
N GLU A 953 24.43 32.04 3.48
CA GLU A 953 23.96 30.85 4.20
C GLU A 953 23.29 31.30 5.50
N MET A 954 22.17 30.68 5.88
CA MET A 954 21.47 30.93 7.14
C MET A 954 20.59 29.74 7.54
N ASN A 955 20.25 29.63 8.82
CA ASN A 955 19.38 28.56 9.31
C ASN A 955 17.91 28.98 9.24
N LEU A 956 17.08 28.06 8.77
CA LEU A 956 15.62 28.13 8.82
C LEU A 956 15.11 27.22 9.93
N ILE A 957 14.32 27.79 10.84
CA ILE A 957 13.60 27.05 11.88
C ILE A 957 12.17 26.83 11.41
N LEU A 958 11.75 25.57 11.30
CA LEU A 958 10.39 25.19 10.92
C LEU A 958 9.45 25.32 12.12
N GLU A 959 8.26 25.86 11.88
CA GLU A 959 7.20 25.93 12.89
C GLU A 959 6.74 24.55 13.34
N ASN A 960 6.72 23.59 12.41
CA ASN A 960 6.40 22.19 12.68
C ASN A 960 7.61 21.31 12.35
N PRO A 961 7.93 20.30 13.17
CA PRO A 961 8.91 19.29 12.79
C PRO A 961 8.45 18.59 11.50
N VAL A 962 9.38 18.37 10.58
CA VAL A 962 9.14 17.50 9.42
C VAL A 962 8.73 16.11 9.94
N GLU A 963 7.67 15.58 9.36
CA GLU A 963 7.20 14.23 9.67
C GLU A 963 8.36 13.24 9.50
N LYS A 964 8.59 12.38 10.49
CA LYS A 964 9.75 11.47 10.52
C LYS A 964 9.89 10.66 9.22
N SER A 965 8.79 10.15 8.69
CA SER A 965 8.75 9.38 7.44
C SER A 965 9.26 10.19 6.24
N LEU A 966 8.77 11.41 6.09
CA LEU A 966 9.13 12.32 5.01
C LEU A 966 10.55 12.84 5.18
N TYR A 967 10.97 13.10 6.41
CA TYR A 967 12.34 13.49 6.74
C TYR A 967 13.34 12.40 6.35
N ASP A 968 13.10 11.16 6.77
CA ASP A 968 13.95 10.00 6.44
C ASP A 968 14.01 9.80 4.92
N TYR A 969 12.88 9.96 4.23
CA TYR A 969 12.81 9.89 2.77
C TYR A 969 13.65 10.97 2.06
N LEU A 970 13.56 12.23 2.51
CA LEU A 970 14.26 13.36 1.92
C LEU A 970 15.77 13.32 2.20
N VAL A 971 16.16 13.01 3.45
CA VAL A 971 17.54 13.15 3.92
C VAL A 971 18.44 11.98 3.53
N ASN A 972 17.91 10.76 3.49
CA ASN A 972 18.71 9.61 3.10
C ASN A 972 19.19 9.79 1.65
N SER A 973 20.49 10.00 1.49
CA SER A 973 21.21 9.75 0.24
C SER A 973 21.07 8.26 -0.05
N ASP A 974 20.63 7.95 -1.27
CA ASP A 974 20.46 6.58 -1.75
C ASP A 974 21.70 5.72 -1.45
#